data_AF-A0A1V3SJJ1-F1
#
_entry.id   AF-A0A1V3SJJ1-F1
#
_cell.length_a   1.000
_cell.length_b   1.000
_cell.length_c   1.000
_cell.angle_alpha   90.00
_cell.angle_beta   90.00
_cell.angle_gamma   90.00
#
_symmetry.space_group_name_H-M   'P 1'
#
loop_
_entity.id
_entity.type
_entity.pdbx_description
1 polymer ?
#
loop_
_entity_poly.entity_id
_entity_poly.type
_entity_poly.pdbx_seq_one_letter_code
_entity_poly.pdbx_strand_id
1 'polypeptide(L)'
;MIRKSAGNFKYFTGVESLAQIATREDRVCVLNILGGESSEVTPVGHAWSGANVVFGTSPGRHGQVLETPAGNIPVYNNVREGLEAGHRFNCGVVYLPPSAADDGVVELIRVNPELTKIFIPTEKMSVHDAREIRAMAQQRGIDIFGGNSLGVADSWNQVRIGGALGGDSPGDTLKKGSIAILSNSGGFTTTIAQYLRMGGWGTTTLVSSGKDVYIHYAAPEFAFALGNDARSKAAVLYCEPGGYYELDAEFTKPVVACVVGRWKSKLTRAVGHAGAMSGGGDDAASKERWFMEKFGVNALFTPDNPVCSAKGAVVVNIADIPAALSAVMAANGVQPDFAPEGTMELKAWFGSNMGVRLPAELDLPVVRAVAPYDAQVDAIDKHVGTVFARESMKDASGVSQMDAKTQVTRLNGVSVLDAAQYSLEANVGLALLKEPGGENDRKLVSVAVGAWLNLHGEATLVAAQAARDAGNAPNAVLAAALAIVGPRRTGPARAIAGQLIERFSAAGLKDALDEGFPLDGLPDTPEAELMLGAHADPLAQAMLDGLRARGTRSVFVRYIESLGGHPRAEAVLAAVTTTLGWGPLMRKRVSRLTVECLPAWMQLFGTAIGASVDATRHEATRFCGIDEVDLLGSRSLTDVAFVALLHGQPSASDLFAFQTLVGLLLSNGPGTISAQGAKGAVSSDGPEQPERVQLNKGLIGFLTHCGYAHGGNGFEGVAFLLEQFKDSGLSNPGSAAHGVDIDALVTRYVEAYARYKSDKKVSGNLDIMKIPCVNHPVFKDKPVNLDPREVFIGELMNKRGEHNVFLAFYKALVQKLYDAGVSRNVYCVNVDAVIAALLLKTVWPAYRAGTIQADALETAAFTVFLYARMLGCAAEIDDHLNRGRNMDTRAPASACRFIA
;
A
#
# COMPACT_ATOMS: atom_id res chain seq x y z
N MET A 1 -8.98 -50.25 37.72
CA MET A 1 -7.53 -50.38 38.00
C MET A 1 -6.82 -49.25 37.29
N ILE A 2 -6.09 -48.39 38.01
CA ILE A 2 -5.24 -47.37 37.39
C ILE A 2 -4.07 -48.11 36.71
N ARG A 3 -3.89 -47.94 35.40
CA ARG A 3 -2.78 -48.56 34.67
C ARG A 3 -1.45 -48.00 35.18
N LYS A 4 -0.43 -48.86 35.29
CA LYS A 4 0.89 -48.46 35.79
C LYS A 4 1.59 -47.60 34.72
N SER A 5 2.12 -46.46 35.13
CA SER A 5 2.92 -45.57 34.27
C SER A 5 4.33 -46.15 34.06
N ALA A 6 4.95 -45.81 32.93
CA ALA A 6 6.33 -46.16 32.58
C ALA A 6 7.37 -45.61 33.58
N GLY A 7 7.04 -44.53 34.29
CA GLY A 7 7.88 -43.91 35.31
C GLY A 7 7.07 -43.33 36.48
N ASN A 8 7.76 -42.70 37.42
CA ASN A 8 7.14 -42.07 38.60
C ASN A 8 6.60 -40.67 38.26
N PHE A 9 5.56 -40.61 37.43
CA PHE A 9 4.93 -39.35 37.02
C PHE A 9 3.66 -39.06 37.83
N LYS A 10 3.31 -37.77 37.94
CA LYS A 10 2.04 -37.33 38.56
C LYS A 10 0.81 -37.89 37.83
N TYR A 11 0.98 -38.29 36.57
CA TYR A 11 -0.05 -38.71 35.66
C TYR A 11 0.42 -39.93 34.84
N PHE A 12 -0.50 -40.66 34.21
CA PHE A 12 -0.13 -41.79 33.35
C PHE A 12 0.73 -41.33 32.16
N THR A 13 1.79 -42.08 31.90
CA THR A 13 2.65 -41.97 30.71
C THR A 13 2.98 -43.40 30.26
N GLY A 14 2.57 -43.76 29.05
CA GLY A 14 2.82 -45.09 28.46
C GLY A 14 4.11 -45.13 27.63
N VAL A 15 4.61 -43.97 27.21
CA VAL A 15 5.83 -43.83 26.41
C VAL A 15 7.07 -43.97 27.29
N GLU A 16 7.85 -45.02 27.05
CA GLU A 16 9.13 -45.30 27.72
C GLU A 16 10.32 -44.71 26.96
N SER A 17 10.22 -44.59 25.64
CA SER A 17 11.29 -44.13 24.74
C SER A 17 10.72 -43.26 23.64
N LEU A 18 11.47 -42.24 23.18
CA LEU A 18 11.02 -41.36 22.09
C LEU A 18 10.68 -42.13 20.80
N ALA A 19 11.32 -43.28 20.58
CA ALA A 19 11.04 -44.18 19.45
C ALA A 19 9.61 -44.74 19.42
N GLN A 20 8.87 -44.65 20.52
CA GLN A 20 7.50 -45.13 20.63
C GLN A 20 6.46 -44.04 20.33
N ILE A 21 6.85 -42.77 20.21
CA ILE A 21 5.91 -41.65 20.03
C ILE A 21 5.21 -41.75 18.68
N ALA A 22 5.97 -41.90 17.59
CA ALA A 22 5.44 -42.07 16.23
C ALA A 22 6.17 -43.20 15.51
N THR A 23 5.46 -44.26 15.14
CA THR A 23 6.04 -45.50 14.59
C THR A 23 5.33 -45.93 13.31
N ARG A 24 5.97 -46.80 12.51
CA ARG A 24 5.38 -47.29 11.25
C ARG A 24 4.21 -48.26 11.47
N GLU A 25 4.13 -48.80 12.67
CA GLU A 25 3.06 -49.68 13.12
C GLU A 25 1.81 -48.90 13.55
N ASP A 26 1.93 -47.60 13.80
CA ASP A 26 0.78 -46.77 14.14
C ASP A 26 -0.25 -46.80 13.00
N ARG A 27 -1.51 -46.97 13.38
CA ARG A 27 -2.69 -46.92 12.51
C ARG A 27 -3.59 -45.83 13.03
N VAL A 28 -3.94 -44.89 12.16
CA VAL A 28 -4.50 -43.60 12.55
C VAL A 28 -5.95 -43.45 12.08
N CYS A 29 -6.83 -43.05 13.00
CA CYS A 29 -8.15 -42.50 12.70
C CYS A 29 -8.12 -40.98 12.82
N VAL A 30 -8.55 -40.26 11.78
CA VAL A 30 -8.59 -38.79 11.77
C VAL A 30 -10.02 -38.30 11.91
N LEU A 31 -10.32 -37.58 12.99
CA LEU A 31 -11.62 -36.95 13.17
C LEU A 31 -11.71 -35.68 12.34
N ASN A 32 -12.85 -35.48 11.68
CA ASN A 32 -13.10 -34.38 10.75
C ASN A 32 -12.08 -34.33 9.60
N ILE A 33 -11.84 -35.47 8.93
CA ILE A 33 -10.81 -35.63 7.89
C ILE A 33 -11.04 -34.78 6.61
N LEU A 34 -12.28 -34.37 6.36
CA LEU A 34 -12.65 -33.50 5.22
C LEU A 34 -12.77 -32.02 5.62
N GLY A 35 -12.32 -31.66 6.82
CA GLY A 35 -12.21 -30.27 7.26
C GLY A 35 -11.12 -29.52 6.48
N GLY A 36 -11.18 -28.19 6.47
CA GLY A 36 -10.24 -27.36 5.70
C GLY A 36 -8.76 -27.70 5.98
N GLU A 37 -8.34 -27.68 7.24
CA GLU A 37 -6.95 -27.98 7.60
C GLU A 37 -6.57 -29.47 7.44
N SER A 38 -7.44 -30.38 7.89
CA SER A 38 -7.15 -31.81 7.89
C SER A 38 -7.08 -32.38 6.47
N SER A 39 -7.90 -31.90 5.54
CA SER A 39 -7.90 -32.36 4.15
C SER A 39 -6.63 -31.98 3.38
N GLU A 40 -5.95 -30.92 3.79
CA GLU A 40 -4.66 -30.49 3.21
C GLU A 40 -3.46 -31.20 3.88
N VAL A 41 -3.49 -31.34 5.21
CA VAL A 41 -2.35 -31.88 5.99
C VAL A 41 -2.28 -33.41 5.98
N THR A 42 -3.44 -34.08 6.02
CA THR A 42 -3.54 -35.55 6.11
C THR A 42 -2.89 -36.26 4.91
N PRO A 43 -3.11 -35.86 3.64
CA PRO A 43 -2.51 -36.54 2.49
C PRO A 43 -0.98 -36.61 2.55
N VAL A 44 -0.33 -35.50 2.91
CA VAL A 44 1.13 -35.44 3.04
C VAL A 44 1.63 -36.32 4.19
N GLY A 45 0.97 -36.25 5.35
CA GLY A 45 1.35 -37.05 6.52
C GLY A 45 1.15 -38.56 6.27
N HIS A 46 0.03 -38.92 5.65
CA HIS A 46 -0.32 -40.29 5.27
C HIS A 46 0.70 -40.87 4.27
N ALA A 47 1.02 -40.11 3.21
CA ALA A 47 1.98 -40.56 2.21
C ALA A 47 3.39 -40.71 2.79
N TRP A 48 3.86 -39.73 3.57
CA TRP A 48 5.20 -39.79 4.18
C TRP A 48 5.31 -40.96 5.18
N SER A 49 4.25 -41.21 5.94
CA SER A 49 4.19 -42.25 6.99
C SER A 49 3.88 -43.67 6.48
N GLY A 50 3.95 -43.91 5.17
CA GLY A 50 3.71 -45.25 4.60
C GLY A 50 2.25 -45.69 4.69
N ALA A 51 1.32 -44.78 4.40
CA ALA A 51 -0.13 -45.01 4.38
C ALA A 51 -0.73 -45.42 5.75
N ASN A 52 -0.34 -44.75 6.83
CA ASN A 52 -0.73 -45.09 8.20
C ASN A 52 -2.17 -44.71 8.59
N VAL A 53 -2.82 -43.80 7.86
CA VAL A 53 -4.23 -43.42 8.11
C VAL A 53 -5.18 -44.45 7.50
N VAL A 54 -5.97 -45.11 8.36
CA VAL A 54 -6.84 -46.22 7.94
C VAL A 54 -8.25 -45.77 7.56
N PHE A 55 -8.76 -44.74 8.23
CA PHE A 55 -10.02 -44.07 7.89
C PHE A 55 -10.08 -42.70 8.59
N GLY A 56 -11.07 -41.89 8.22
CA GLY A 56 -11.43 -40.72 8.99
C GLY A 56 -12.93 -40.52 9.14
N THR A 57 -13.32 -39.56 9.97
CA THR A 57 -14.73 -39.23 10.20
C THR A 57 -15.07 -37.86 9.64
N SER A 58 -16.29 -37.71 9.13
CA SER A 58 -16.88 -36.42 8.77
C SER A 58 -18.41 -36.57 8.79
N PRO A 59 -19.10 -36.01 9.80
CA PRO A 59 -20.54 -36.18 9.96
C PRO A 59 -21.33 -35.76 8.71
N GLY A 60 -22.22 -36.65 8.25
CA GLY A 60 -23.06 -36.42 7.06
C GLY A 60 -22.35 -36.69 5.73
N ARG A 61 -21.11 -37.21 5.75
CA ARG A 61 -20.30 -37.47 4.55
C ARG A 61 -19.82 -38.91 4.44
N HIS A 62 -20.50 -39.85 5.11
CA HIS A 62 -20.24 -41.28 4.95
C HIS A 62 -20.21 -41.70 3.48
N GLY A 63 -19.28 -42.60 3.14
CA GLY A 63 -19.13 -43.16 1.80
C GLY A 63 -18.27 -42.31 0.85
N GLN A 64 -17.88 -41.11 1.27
CA GLN A 64 -16.85 -40.33 0.58
C GLN A 64 -15.44 -40.88 0.88
N VAL A 65 -14.46 -40.37 0.15
CA VAL A 65 -13.04 -40.65 0.35
C VAL A 65 -12.25 -39.35 0.37
N LEU A 66 -11.14 -39.33 1.11
CA LEU A 66 -10.09 -38.33 0.92
C LEU A 66 -9.05 -38.93 -0.03
N GLU A 67 -8.86 -38.29 -1.18
CA GLU A 67 -7.85 -38.71 -2.17
C GLU A 67 -6.45 -38.36 -1.68
N THR A 68 -5.51 -39.30 -1.81
CA THR A 68 -4.11 -39.05 -1.45
C THR A 68 -3.14 -39.75 -2.42
N PRO A 69 -1.88 -39.31 -2.51
CA PRO A 69 -0.86 -39.98 -3.33
C PRO A 69 -0.57 -41.44 -2.95
N ALA A 70 -0.91 -41.86 -1.73
CA ALA A 70 -0.68 -43.21 -1.22
C ALA A 70 -1.96 -44.07 -1.16
N GLY A 71 -3.07 -43.57 -1.72
CA GLY A 71 -4.36 -44.26 -1.78
C GLY A 71 -5.49 -43.47 -1.13
N ASN A 72 -6.73 -43.82 -1.50
CA ASN A 72 -7.93 -43.16 -0.98
C ASN A 72 -8.20 -43.61 0.46
N ILE A 73 -8.46 -42.65 1.35
CA ILE A 73 -8.83 -42.91 2.75
C ILE A 73 -10.36 -42.87 2.87
N PRO A 74 -11.01 -43.94 3.36
CA PRO A 74 -12.46 -43.98 3.51
C PRO A 74 -12.97 -43.05 4.61
N VAL A 75 -14.14 -42.45 4.40
CA VAL A 75 -14.78 -41.50 5.33
C VAL A 75 -16.11 -42.06 5.87
N TYR A 76 -16.26 -42.02 7.18
CA TYR A 76 -17.45 -42.45 7.92
C TYR A 76 -18.09 -41.29 8.69
N ASN A 77 -19.32 -41.43 9.20
CA ASN A 77 -19.92 -40.36 10.01
C ASN A 77 -19.29 -40.23 11.39
N ASN A 78 -18.85 -41.36 11.97
CA ASN A 78 -18.36 -41.47 13.34
C ASN A 78 -17.35 -42.64 13.44
N VAL A 79 -16.65 -42.74 14.57
CA VAL A 79 -15.57 -43.72 14.78
C VAL A 79 -16.12 -45.15 14.83
N ARG A 80 -17.32 -45.32 15.40
CA ARG A 80 -17.98 -46.63 15.54
C ARG A 80 -18.26 -47.28 14.18
N GLU A 81 -18.79 -46.52 13.22
CA GLU A 81 -19.02 -47.00 11.86
C GLU A 81 -17.73 -47.53 11.20
N GLY A 82 -16.61 -46.81 11.38
CA GLY A 82 -15.31 -47.25 10.84
C GLY A 82 -14.84 -48.58 11.45
N LEU A 83 -15.03 -48.77 12.77
CA LEU A 83 -14.71 -50.02 13.46
C LEU A 83 -15.62 -51.19 13.01
N GLU A 84 -16.92 -50.92 12.84
CA GLU A 84 -17.93 -51.87 12.35
C GLU A 84 -17.64 -52.31 10.92
N ALA A 85 -17.11 -51.41 10.10
CA ALA A 85 -16.62 -51.71 8.75
C ALA A 85 -15.29 -52.50 8.72
N GLY A 86 -14.75 -52.88 9.88
CA GLY A 86 -13.58 -53.76 10.00
C GLY A 86 -12.25 -53.04 10.17
N HIS A 87 -12.21 -51.71 10.17
CA HIS A 87 -10.98 -50.97 10.41
C HIS A 87 -10.52 -51.10 11.87
N ARG A 88 -9.20 -51.06 12.09
CA ARG A 88 -8.56 -51.09 13.42
C ARG A 88 -7.47 -50.04 13.49
N PHE A 89 -7.35 -49.38 14.64
CA PHE A 89 -6.42 -48.27 14.83
C PHE A 89 -6.00 -48.15 16.29
N ASN A 90 -4.78 -47.68 16.53
CA ASN A 90 -4.23 -47.45 17.87
C ASN A 90 -4.02 -45.95 18.17
N CYS A 91 -4.15 -45.08 17.16
CA CYS A 91 -3.92 -43.64 17.25
C CYS A 91 -5.13 -42.83 16.77
N GLY A 92 -5.58 -41.87 17.58
CA GLY A 92 -6.60 -40.89 17.17
C GLY A 92 -5.99 -39.52 16.88
N VAL A 93 -6.44 -38.84 15.83
CA VAL A 93 -6.07 -37.43 15.53
C VAL A 93 -7.34 -36.59 15.51
N VAL A 94 -7.36 -35.47 16.24
CA VAL A 94 -8.59 -34.69 16.48
C VAL A 94 -8.53 -33.32 15.79
N TYR A 95 -9.02 -33.20 14.55
CA TYR A 95 -9.16 -31.90 13.86
C TYR A 95 -10.55 -31.28 14.05
N LEU A 96 -10.96 -31.10 15.30
CA LEU A 96 -12.26 -30.51 15.65
C LEU A 96 -12.08 -29.09 16.20
N PRO A 97 -13.08 -28.21 16.03
CA PRO A 97 -13.05 -26.90 16.68
C PRO A 97 -12.97 -27.07 18.20
N PRO A 98 -12.47 -26.06 18.95
CA PRO A 98 -12.19 -26.19 20.37
C PRO A 98 -13.39 -26.63 21.20
N SER A 99 -14.59 -26.20 20.82
CA SER A 99 -15.86 -26.54 21.47
C SER A 99 -16.36 -27.97 21.22
N ALA A 100 -15.67 -28.75 20.40
CA ALA A 100 -16.04 -30.14 20.07
C ALA A 100 -14.87 -31.12 20.19
N ALA A 101 -13.69 -30.65 20.57
CA ALA A 101 -12.48 -31.48 20.66
C ALA A 101 -12.58 -32.50 21.80
N ASP A 102 -13.20 -32.12 22.92
CA ASP A 102 -13.47 -33.02 24.05
C ASP A 102 -14.40 -34.16 23.66
N ASP A 103 -15.52 -33.89 22.99
CA ASP A 103 -16.48 -34.88 22.52
C ASP A 103 -15.83 -35.88 21.55
N GLY A 104 -14.97 -35.40 20.65
CA GLY A 104 -14.20 -36.26 19.75
C GLY A 104 -13.23 -37.18 20.51
N VAL A 105 -12.55 -36.65 21.52
CA VAL A 105 -11.68 -37.46 22.39
C VAL A 105 -12.50 -38.48 23.19
N VAL A 106 -13.65 -38.08 23.74
CA VAL A 106 -14.57 -38.95 24.47
C VAL A 106 -15.03 -40.12 23.59
N GLU A 107 -15.39 -39.83 22.34
CA GLU A 107 -15.77 -40.86 21.37
C GLU A 107 -14.63 -41.86 21.18
N LEU A 108 -13.44 -41.39 20.79
CA LEU A 108 -12.25 -42.22 20.57
C LEU A 108 -11.98 -43.15 21.75
N ILE A 109 -11.97 -42.61 22.96
CA ILE A 109 -11.68 -43.36 24.20
C ILE A 109 -12.78 -44.38 24.53
N ARG A 110 -14.05 -44.06 24.28
CA ARG A 110 -15.17 -44.93 24.67
C ARG A 110 -15.38 -46.08 23.69
N VAL A 111 -15.19 -45.84 22.39
CA VAL A 111 -15.58 -46.81 21.36
C VAL A 111 -14.43 -47.71 20.92
N ASN A 112 -13.17 -47.27 21.07
CA ASN A 112 -12.00 -48.04 20.65
C ASN A 112 -11.16 -48.51 21.86
N PRO A 113 -11.22 -49.80 22.24
CA PRO A 113 -10.39 -50.34 23.32
C PRO A 113 -8.91 -50.51 22.97
N GLU A 114 -8.54 -50.46 21.67
CA GLU A 114 -7.16 -50.60 21.17
C GLU A 114 -6.38 -49.28 21.16
N LEU A 115 -7.03 -48.18 21.48
CA LEU A 115 -6.44 -46.83 21.47
C LEU A 115 -5.33 -46.71 22.52
N THR A 116 -4.16 -46.22 22.09
CA THR A 116 -3.00 -45.98 22.97
C THR A 116 -2.52 -44.53 22.92
N LYS A 117 -2.76 -43.81 21.83
CA LYS A 117 -2.33 -42.41 21.66
C LYS A 117 -3.42 -41.54 21.05
N ILE A 118 -3.47 -40.28 21.46
CA ILE A 118 -4.29 -39.25 20.80
C ILE A 118 -3.44 -38.01 20.55
N PHE A 119 -3.59 -37.44 19.35
CA PHE A 119 -2.94 -36.20 18.93
C PHE A 119 -4.00 -35.12 18.71
N ILE A 120 -3.83 -33.98 19.36
CA ILE A 120 -4.79 -32.88 19.34
C ILE A 120 -4.09 -31.63 18.78
N PRO A 121 -4.22 -31.34 17.48
CA PRO A 121 -3.68 -30.12 16.89
C PRO A 121 -4.42 -28.86 17.35
N THR A 122 -5.72 -28.99 17.62
CA THR A 122 -6.66 -27.91 17.96
C THR A 122 -6.11 -26.93 19.01
N GLU A 123 -6.11 -25.64 18.70
CA GLU A 123 -5.72 -24.57 19.60
C GLU A 123 -6.87 -24.05 20.48
N LYS A 124 -6.55 -23.29 21.54
CA LYS A 124 -7.54 -22.58 22.39
C LYS A 124 -8.52 -23.52 23.08
N MET A 125 -8.06 -24.70 23.48
CA MET A 125 -8.84 -25.58 24.32
C MET A 125 -9.08 -24.94 25.68
N SER A 126 -10.27 -25.13 26.24
CA SER A 126 -10.54 -24.64 27.59
C SER A 126 -9.76 -25.48 28.61
N VAL A 127 -9.37 -24.87 29.73
CA VAL A 127 -8.71 -25.59 30.84
C VAL A 127 -9.61 -26.68 31.40
N HIS A 128 -10.93 -26.49 31.34
CA HIS A 128 -11.91 -27.49 31.76
C HIS A 128 -11.77 -28.75 30.90
N ASP A 129 -11.84 -28.60 29.59
CA ASP A 129 -11.83 -29.71 28.63
C ASP A 129 -10.50 -30.47 28.66
N ALA A 130 -9.39 -29.73 28.74
CA ALA A 130 -8.05 -30.33 28.88
C ALA A 130 -7.94 -31.20 30.15
N ARG A 131 -8.55 -30.78 31.27
CA ARG A 131 -8.55 -31.57 32.52
C ARG A 131 -9.39 -32.84 32.38
N GLU A 132 -10.55 -32.76 31.73
CA GLU A 132 -11.41 -33.92 31.52
C GLU A 132 -10.76 -34.94 30.58
N ILE A 133 -10.23 -34.47 29.44
CA ILE A 133 -9.46 -35.29 28.49
C ILE A 133 -8.35 -36.04 29.21
N ARG A 134 -7.57 -35.33 30.04
CA ARG A 134 -6.49 -35.92 30.81
C ARG A 134 -6.99 -37.00 31.78
N ALA A 135 -8.06 -36.73 32.53
CA ALA A 135 -8.60 -37.67 33.50
C ALA A 135 -9.11 -38.97 32.82
N MET A 136 -9.81 -38.84 31.69
CA MET A 136 -10.31 -39.98 30.93
C MET A 136 -9.17 -40.80 30.32
N ALA A 137 -8.19 -40.14 29.71
CA ALA A 137 -7.03 -40.78 29.12
C ALA A 137 -6.22 -41.58 30.16
N GLN A 138 -6.03 -41.04 31.37
CA GLN A 138 -5.36 -41.73 32.47
C GLN A 138 -6.06 -43.01 32.90
N GLN A 139 -7.39 -43.00 32.99
CA GLN A 139 -8.16 -44.19 33.37
C GLN A 139 -8.02 -45.33 32.35
N ARG A 140 -7.74 -44.99 31.09
CA ARG A 140 -7.57 -45.95 30.00
C ARG A 140 -6.11 -46.22 29.63
N GLY A 141 -5.17 -45.49 30.23
CA GLY A 141 -3.74 -45.56 29.91
C GLY A 141 -3.47 -45.18 28.47
N ILE A 142 -3.93 -44.00 28.08
CA ILE A 142 -3.74 -43.40 26.75
C ILE A 142 -2.83 -42.18 26.90
N ASP A 143 -1.82 -42.07 26.05
CA ASP A 143 -0.96 -40.90 25.97
C ASP A 143 -1.61 -39.82 25.10
N ILE A 144 -1.55 -38.56 25.54
CA ILE A 144 -2.13 -37.41 24.84
C ILE A 144 -0.99 -36.47 24.45
N PHE A 145 -0.93 -36.13 23.16
CA PHE A 145 -0.01 -35.16 22.61
C PHE A 145 -0.79 -33.97 22.05
N GLY A 146 -0.28 -32.76 22.31
CA GLY A 146 -0.89 -31.52 21.82
C GLY A 146 -1.92 -30.92 22.77
N GLY A 147 -2.93 -30.26 22.19
CA GLY A 147 -3.52 -29.03 22.72
C GLY A 147 -2.66 -27.86 22.23
N ASN A 148 -3.10 -27.19 21.16
CA ASN A 148 -2.37 -26.15 20.45
C ASN A 148 -1.01 -26.62 19.87
N SER A 149 -1.02 -27.60 18.97
CA SER A 149 0.19 -28.30 18.51
C SER A 149 0.20 -28.55 17.00
N LEU A 150 1.39 -28.67 16.40
CA LEU A 150 1.56 -29.19 15.03
C LEU A 150 1.90 -30.70 14.99
N GLY A 151 1.66 -31.41 16.08
CA GLY A 151 1.80 -32.86 16.17
C GLY A 151 3.20 -33.34 16.48
N VAL A 152 3.51 -34.53 16.00
CA VAL A 152 4.79 -35.22 16.22
C VAL A 152 5.34 -35.76 14.91
N ALA A 153 6.66 -35.92 14.85
CA ALA A 153 7.32 -36.58 13.75
C ALA A 153 8.52 -37.41 14.20
N ASP A 154 8.80 -38.49 13.48
CA ASP A 154 10.02 -39.30 13.62
C ASP A 154 10.76 -39.33 12.28
N SER A 155 11.91 -38.69 12.22
CA SER A 155 12.74 -38.54 11.02
C SER A 155 13.41 -39.84 10.60
N TRP A 156 13.59 -40.80 11.51
CA TRP A 156 14.21 -42.10 11.22
C TRP A 156 13.24 -43.02 10.50
N ASN A 157 12.01 -43.09 11.00
CA ASN A 157 10.96 -43.94 10.48
C ASN A 157 10.13 -43.25 9.39
N GLN A 158 10.33 -41.95 9.18
CA GLN A 158 9.56 -41.10 8.28
C GLN A 158 8.08 -41.12 8.65
N VAL A 159 7.75 -40.90 9.92
CA VAL A 159 6.36 -40.94 10.40
C VAL A 159 5.97 -39.57 10.93
N ARG A 160 4.84 -39.02 10.48
CA ARG A 160 4.26 -37.74 10.92
C ARG A 160 2.80 -37.94 11.29
N ILE A 161 2.43 -37.52 12.51
CA ILE A 161 1.07 -37.70 13.03
C ILE A 161 0.60 -36.42 13.71
N GLY A 162 -0.63 -36.02 13.43
CA GLY A 162 -1.31 -34.94 14.16
C GLY A 162 -0.85 -33.53 13.81
N GLY A 163 -0.36 -33.29 12.58
CA GLY A 163 -0.08 -31.93 12.11
C GLY A 163 0.95 -31.86 10.98
N ALA A 164 1.46 -30.65 10.76
CA ALA A 164 2.21 -30.27 9.56
C ALA A 164 3.72 -30.07 9.81
N LEU A 165 4.31 -30.76 10.80
CA LEU A 165 5.77 -30.71 10.98
C LEU A 165 6.49 -31.06 9.67
N GLY A 166 7.48 -30.24 9.29
CA GLY A 166 8.20 -30.38 8.02
C GLY A 166 7.49 -29.81 6.78
N GLY A 167 6.29 -29.21 6.91
CA GLY A 167 5.57 -28.60 5.79
C GLY A 167 5.07 -29.62 4.75
N ASP A 168 4.98 -29.19 3.49
CA ASP A 168 4.48 -30.03 2.38
C ASP A 168 5.51 -31.06 1.90
N SER A 169 6.79 -30.82 2.18
CA SER A 169 7.91 -31.72 1.86
C SER A 169 8.70 -32.07 3.13
N PRO A 170 8.18 -32.95 4.01
CA PRO A 170 8.81 -33.23 5.30
C PRO A 170 10.26 -33.70 5.19
N GLY A 171 10.63 -34.39 4.11
CA GLY A 171 11.99 -34.88 3.88
C GLY A 171 13.06 -33.79 3.74
N ASP A 172 12.69 -32.56 3.38
CA ASP A 172 13.63 -31.45 3.20
C ASP A 172 14.19 -30.92 4.53
N THR A 173 13.38 -31.05 5.60
CA THR A 173 13.71 -30.54 6.94
C THR A 173 13.90 -31.66 7.97
N LEU A 174 13.12 -32.73 7.89
CA LEU A 174 13.14 -33.86 8.83
C LEU A 174 14.17 -34.92 8.41
N LYS A 175 15.44 -34.51 8.40
CA LYS A 175 16.56 -35.37 8.03
C LYS A 175 17.00 -36.23 9.19
N LYS A 176 17.14 -37.54 8.98
CA LYS A 176 17.64 -38.51 9.96
C LYS A 176 18.99 -38.08 10.56
N GLY A 177 19.07 -37.96 11.88
CA GLY A 177 20.31 -37.72 12.63
C GLY A 177 20.16 -38.09 14.11
N SER A 178 20.76 -37.32 15.02
CA SER A 178 20.88 -37.72 16.44
C SER A 178 20.21 -36.78 17.45
N ILE A 179 19.47 -35.76 17.00
CA ILE A 179 18.92 -34.71 17.88
C ILE A 179 17.39 -34.80 18.01
N ALA A 180 16.89 -34.91 19.24
CA ALA A 180 15.46 -34.82 19.52
C ALA A 180 15.02 -33.36 19.72
N ILE A 181 13.76 -33.04 19.42
CA ILE A 181 13.21 -31.69 19.62
C ILE A 181 11.93 -31.76 20.44
N LEU A 182 11.84 -30.97 21.51
CA LEU A 182 10.60 -30.64 22.19
C LEU A 182 10.38 -29.13 22.07
N SER A 183 9.24 -28.71 21.53
CA SER A 183 8.95 -27.29 21.34
C SER A 183 7.53 -26.94 21.71
N ASN A 184 7.38 -25.87 22.48
CA ASN A 184 6.08 -25.25 22.77
C ASN A 184 5.41 -24.62 21.54
N SER A 185 6.18 -24.33 20.48
CA SER A 185 5.66 -23.78 19.23
C SER A 185 5.79 -24.78 18.09
N GLY A 186 4.68 -25.06 17.41
CA GLY A 186 4.67 -25.92 16.23
C GLY A 186 5.58 -25.41 15.11
N GLY A 187 5.46 -24.13 14.74
CA GLY A 187 6.30 -23.53 13.69
C GLY A 187 7.79 -23.64 14.00
N PHE A 188 8.21 -23.28 15.22
CA PHE A 188 9.62 -23.35 15.60
C PHE A 188 10.14 -24.79 15.74
N THR A 189 9.27 -25.79 15.91
CA THR A 189 9.70 -27.21 15.85
C THR A 189 10.34 -27.50 14.49
N THR A 190 9.72 -27.05 13.40
CA THR A 190 10.23 -27.23 12.03
C THR A 190 11.42 -26.30 11.75
N THR A 191 11.35 -25.03 12.15
CA THR A 191 12.45 -24.08 11.92
C THR A 191 13.74 -24.51 12.62
N ILE A 192 13.65 -25.02 13.85
CA ILE A 192 14.82 -25.51 14.59
C ILE A 192 15.43 -26.71 13.87
N ALA A 193 14.63 -27.67 13.40
CA ALA A 193 15.13 -28.80 12.61
C ALA A 193 15.88 -28.33 11.35
N GLN A 194 15.39 -27.29 10.68
CA GLN A 194 16.06 -26.68 9.53
C GLN A 194 17.40 -26.05 9.93
N TYR A 195 17.46 -25.32 11.04
CA TYR A 195 18.68 -24.68 11.53
C TYR A 195 19.73 -25.71 11.96
N LEU A 196 19.30 -26.79 12.62
CA LEU A 196 20.15 -27.91 12.97
C LEU A 196 20.76 -28.56 11.73
N ARG A 197 19.95 -28.78 10.68
CA ARG A 197 20.44 -29.31 9.40
C ARG A 197 21.50 -28.40 8.78
N MET A 198 21.30 -27.07 8.82
CA MET A 198 22.32 -26.12 8.37
C MET A 198 23.61 -26.20 9.18
N GLY A 199 23.54 -26.61 10.45
CA GLY A 199 24.70 -26.88 11.31
C GLY A 199 25.28 -28.30 11.21
N GLY A 200 24.76 -29.16 10.32
CA GLY A 200 25.23 -30.55 10.15
C GLY A 200 24.58 -31.57 11.09
N TRP A 201 23.51 -31.20 11.79
CA TRP A 201 22.79 -32.05 12.75
C TRP A 201 21.44 -32.48 12.20
N GLY A 202 21.16 -33.77 12.18
CA GLY A 202 19.84 -34.29 11.83
C GLY A 202 19.00 -34.56 13.07
N THR A 203 17.73 -34.87 12.87
CA THR A 203 16.77 -35.07 13.94
C THR A 203 16.37 -36.54 14.12
N THR A 204 15.90 -36.87 15.32
CA THR A 204 15.28 -38.16 15.66
C THR A 204 13.76 -37.97 15.76
N THR A 205 13.25 -37.64 16.94
CA THR A 205 11.84 -37.42 17.22
C THR A 205 11.61 -35.96 17.57
N LEU A 206 10.59 -35.36 16.94
CA LEU A 206 10.17 -33.99 17.13
C LEU A 206 8.77 -33.99 17.73
N VAL A 207 8.60 -33.26 18.82
CA VAL A 207 7.31 -33.12 19.52
C VAL A 207 6.97 -31.64 19.61
N SER A 208 5.90 -31.24 18.94
CA SER A 208 5.24 -29.98 19.23
C SER A 208 4.34 -30.21 20.45
N SER A 209 4.77 -29.73 21.62
CA SER A 209 3.97 -29.91 22.86
C SER A 209 2.75 -29.00 22.89
N GLY A 210 2.83 -27.88 22.17
CA GLY A 210 1.91 -26.76 22.31
C GLY A 210 2.14 -25.93 23.57
N LYS A 211 1.37 -24.84 23.67
CA LYS A 211 1.44 -23.88 24.79
C LYS A 211 0.08 -23.42 25.29
N ASP A 212 -0.77 -24.38 25.60
CA ASP A 212 -1.95 -24.13 26.44
C ASP A 212 -1.58 -24.15 27.94
N VAL A 213 -2.46 -23.65 28.81
CA VAL A 213 -2.26 -23.66 30.28
C VAL A 213 -1.90 -25.06 30.79
N TYR A 214 -2.53 -26.08 30.20
CA TYR A 214 -2.39 -27.48 30.56
C TYR A 214 -1.69 -28.26 29.44
N ILE A 215 -0.45 -28.70 29.67
CA ILE A 215 0.33 -29.47 28.69
C ILE A 215 0.21 -30.96 29.00
N HIS A 216 -0.26 -31.75 28.03
CA HIS A 216 -0.51 -33.18 28.23
C HIS A 216 0.78 -34.03 28.25
N TYR A 217 1.72 -33.75 27.35
CA TYR A 217 3.03 -34.41 27.30
C TYR A 217 4.11 -33.35 27.41
N ALA A 218 4.72 -33.23 28.58
CA ALA A 218 5.55 -32.08 28.95
C ALA A 218 7.04 -32.44 29.05
N ALA A 219 7.84 -31.47 29.48
CA ALA A 219 9.30 -31.61 29.55
C ALA A 219 9.78 -32.80 30.42
N PRO A 220 9.17 -33.15 31.58
CA PRO A 220 9.60 -34.28 32.39
C PRO A 220 9.41 -35.63 31.69
N GLU A 221 8.24 -35.85 31.07
CA GLU A 221 7.94 -37.08 30.32
C GLU A 221 8.89 -37.22 29.11
N PHE A 222 9.14 -36.12 28.39
CA PHE A 222 10.09 -36.10 27.29
C PHE A 222 11.52 -36.37 27.75
N ALA A 223 11.97 -35.78 28.86
CA ALA A 223 13.33 -35.95 29.39
C ALA A 223 13.61 -37.41 29.78
N PHE A 224 12.62 -38.07 30.39
CA PHE A 224 12.68 -39.50 30.69
C PHE A 224 12.76 -40.35 29.41
N ALA A 225 11.85 -40.13 28.46
CA ALA A 225 11.84 -40.87 27.20
C ALA A 225 13.11 -40.64 26.36
N LEU A 226 13.67 -39.43 26.41
CA LEU A 226 14.96 -39.07 25.80
C LEU A 226 16.10 -39.90 26.37
N GLY A 227 16.15 -40.07 27.70
CA GLY A 227 17.14 -40.90 28.37
C GLY A 227 17.18 -42.33 27.86
N ASN A 228 16.00 -42.88 27.51
CA ASN A 228 15.82 -44.25 27.05
C ASN A 228 15.88 -44.44 25.52
N ASP A 229 15.97 -43.37 24.73
CA ASP A 229 16.07 -43.49 23.27
C ASP A 229 17.53 -43.58 22.79
N ALA A 230 17.98 -44.79 22.42
CA ALA A 230 19.33 -45.02 21.94
C ALA A 230 19.70 -44.24 20.66
N ARG A 231 18.70 -43.77 19.89
CA ARG A 231 18.93 -43.01 18.63
C ARG A 231 19.31 -41.56 18.93
N SER A 232 18.81 -41.02 20.04
CA SER A 232 18.97 -39.62 20.42
C SER A 232 20.19 -39.41 21.31
N LYS A 233 21.16 -38.61 20.85
CA LYS A 233 22.37 -38.26 21.61
C LYS A 233 22.20 -36.99 22.44
N ALA A 234 21.38 -36.05 21.98
CA ALA A 234 21.05 -34.81 22.67
C ALA A 234 19.65 -34.32 22.27
N ALA A 235 19.16 -33.27 22.92
CA ALA A 235 17.90 -32.64 22.54
C ALA A 235 17.95 -31.11 22.53
N VAL A 236 17.04 -30.51 21.77
CA VAL A 236 16.74 -29.08 21.81
C VAL A 236 15.35 -28.87 22.40
N LEU A 237 15.27 -27.98 23.40
CA LEU A 237 14.03 -27.56 24.01
C LEU A 237 13.73 -26.10 23.66
N TYR A 238 12.58 -25.84 23.03
CA TYR A 238 12.09 -24.47 22.82
C TYR A 238 10.98 -24.15 23.83
N CYS A 239 11.26 -23.21 24.71
CA CYS A 239 10.47 -22.93 25.90
C CYS A 239 9.92 -21.51 25.90
N GLU A 240 8.61 -21.39 26.11
CA GLU A 240 7.94 -20.10 26.31
C GLU A 240 7.60 -19.87 27.80
N PRO A 241 7.43 -18.60 28.23
CA PRO A 241 6.98 -18.27 29.58
C PRO A 241 5.66 -18.94 29.96
N GLY A 242 5.47 -19.23 31.26
CA GLY A 242 4.28 -19.89 31.81
C GLY A 242 4.51 -21.37 32.15
N GLY A 243 4.03 -21.82 33.30
CA GLY A 243 4.12 -23.20 33.80
C GLY A 243 5.50 -23.59 34.36
N TYR A 244 5.53 -24.65 35.18
CA TYR A 244 6.74 -25.15 35.86
C TYR A 244 7.26 -26.48 35.30
N TYR A 245 6.74 -26.95 34.16
CA TYR A 245 7.08 -28.27 33.63
C TYR A 245 8.59 -28.45 33.38
N GLU A 246 9.25 -27.39 32.92
CA GLU A 246 10.69 -27.36 32.64
C GLU A 246 11.54 -27.37 33.92
N LEU A 247 11.00 -26.87 35.04
CA LEU A 247 11.64 -26.96 36.35
C LEU A 247 11.68 -28.41 36.84
N ASP A 248 10.59 -29.15 36.65
CA ASP A 248 10.44 -30.55 37.07
C ASP A 248 11.21 -31.55 36.17
N ALA A 249 11.81 -31.09 35.05
CA ALA A 249 12.50 -31.97 34.11
C ALA A 249 13.92 -32.34 34.58
N GLU A 250 14.23 -33.65 34.54
CA GLU A 250 15.56 -34.20 34.84
C GLU A 250 16.18 -34.81 33.59
N PHE A 251 17.29 -34.24 33.12
CA PHE A 251 17.96 -34.68 31.89
C PHE A 251 19.16 -35.57 32.19
N THR A 252 19.19 -36.76 31.59
CA THR A 252 20.33 -37.67 31.63
C THR A 252 21.21 -37.57 30.37
N LYS A 253 20.77 -36.82 29.37
CA LYS A 253 21.49 -36.52 28.12
C LYS A 253 21.65 -35.01 27.93
N PRO A 254 22.62 -34.56 27.12
CA PRO A 254 22.84 -33.14 26.89
C PRO A 254 21.65 -32.44 26.25
N VAL A 255 21.38 -31.19 26.67
CA VAL A 255 20.25 -30.38 26.17
C VAL A 255 20.67 -28.95 25.85
N VAL A 256 20.18 -28.43 24.73
CA VAL A 256 20.17 -26.98 24.46
C VAL A 256 18.77 -26.44 24.73
N ALA A 257 18.64 -25.56 25.71
CA ALA A 257 17.38 -24.90 26.04
C ALA A 257 17.33 -23.50 25.42
N CYS A 258 16.37 -23.26 24.53
CA CYS A 258 16.07 -21.95 23.97
C CYS A 258 14.88 -21.34 24.72
N VAL A 259 15.13 -20.31 25.53
CA VAL A 259 14.10 -19.62 26.31
C VAL A 259 13.82 -18.27 25.68
N VAL A 260 12.59 -18.09 25.18
CA VAL A 260 12.18 -16.86 24.49
C VAL A 260 11.19 -16.04 25.31
N GLY A 261 10.77 -14.89 24.79
CA GLY A 261 9.61 -14.17 25.34
C GLY A 261 9.90 -13.20 26.48
N ARG A 262 11.16 -12.79 26.69
CA ARG A 262 11.53 -11.74 27.68
C ARG A 262 10.68 -10.47 27.57
N TRP A 263 10.28 -10.09 26.35
CA TRP A 263 9.43 -8.91 26.08
C TRP A 263 8.02 -9.02 26.68
N LYS A 264 7.50 -10.22 26.94
CA LYS A 264 6.17 -10.43 27.55
C LYS A 264 6.08 -9.81 28.95
N SER A 265 7.21 -9.65 29.65
CA SER A 265 7.27 -8.96 30.95
C SER A 265 6.92 -7.46 30.89
N LYS A 266 6.96 -6.84 29.70
CA LYS A 266 6.67 -5.42 29.48
C LYS A 266 5.22 -5.15 29.06
N LEU A 267 4.39 -6.18 28.97
CA LEU A 267 3.01 -6.07 28.48
C LEU A 267 2.00 -6.28 29.61
N THR A 268 0.95 -5.45 29.59
CA THR A 268 -0.21 -5.54 30.49
C THR A 268 -1.36 -6.37 29.91
N ARG A 269 -1.23 -6.88 28.68
CA ARG A 269 -2.22 -7.67 27.94
C ARG A 269 -1.65 -9.03 27.54
N ALA A 270 -2.45 -10.09 27.62
CA ALA A 270 -2.08 -11.41 27.11
C ALA A 270 -1.82 -11.35 25.60
N VAL A 271 -0.70 -11.91 25.17
CA VAL A 271 -0.26 -11.98 23.77
C VAL A 271 -0.09 -13.44 23.38
N GLY A 272 -0.85 -13.89 22.38
CA GLY A 272 -0.77 -15.25 21.85
C GLY A 272 -0.97 -16.35 22.91
N HIS A 273 -0.41 -17.54 22.63
CA HIS A 273 -0.54 -18.79 23.38
C HIS A 273 -0.87 -18.64 24.87
N ALA A 274 -1.97 -19.26 25.30
CA ALA A 274 -2.70 -18.99 26.53
C ALA A 274 -2.03 -19.49 27.82
N GLY A 275 -0.72 -19.28 28.02
CA GLY A 275 0.03 -19.84 29.16
C GLY A 275 0.63 -18.85 30.16
N ALA A 276 0.72 -17.55 29.84
CA ALA A 276 1.45 -16.59 30.69
C ALA A 276 0.50 -15.73 31.53
N MET A 277 0.37 -16.05 32.82
CA MET A 277 -0.19 -15.12 33.82
C MET A 277 0.96 -14.40 34.53
N SER A 278 0.90 -13.07 34.61
CA SER A 278 1.93 -12.28 35.31
C SER A 278 1.94 -12.59 36.81
N GLY A 279 3.14 -12.71 37.42
CA GLY A 279 3.33 -12.85 38.87
C GLY A 279 3.63 -14.26 39.40
N GLY A 280 3.71 -15.30 38.56
CA GLY A 280 3.91 -16.70 38.96
C GLY A 280 5.37 -17.14 39.19
N GLY A 281 6.38 -16.33 38.86
CA GLY A 281 7.78 -16.78 38.97
C GLY A 281 8.19 -17.83 37.93
N ASP A 282 7.40 -18.00 36.88
CA ASP A 282 7.56 -18.89 35.72
C ASP A 282 7.79 -18.11 34.41
N ASP A 283 8.35 -16.90 34.54
CA ASP A 283 8.73 -16.06 33.41
C ASP A 283 9.98 -16.59 32.66
N ALA A 284 10.33 -15.92 31.56
CA ALA A 284 11.52 -16.28 30.77
C ALA A 284 12.79 -16.29 31.62
N ALA A 285 13.00 -15.29 32.47
CA ALA A 285 14.22 -15.16 33.27
C ALA A 285 14.32 -16.26 34.34
N SER A 286 13.19 -16.67 34.93
CA SER A 286 13.13 -17.83 35.83
C SER A 286 13.48 -19.12 35.10
N LYS A 287 12.89 -19.39 33.94
CA LYS A 287 13.20 -20.59 33.14
C LYS A 287 14.67 -20.61 32.71
N GLU A 288 15.24 -19.48 32.31
CA GLU A 288 16.67 -19.34 32.02
C GLU A 288 17.51 -19.78 33.24
N ARG A 289 17.21 -19.27 34.44
CA ARG A 289 17.91 -19.67 35.67
C ARG A 289 17.78 -21.16 35.97
N TRP A 290 16.59 -21.74 35.80
CA TRP A 290 16.37 -23.17 36.05
C TRP A 290 17.25 -24.05 35.14
N PHE A 291 17.33 -23.72 33.85
CA PHE A 291 18.20 -24.46 32.92
C PHE A 291 19.68 -24.20 33.18
N MET A 292 20.06 -22.96 33.49
CA MET A 292 21.44 -22.61 33.83
C MET A 292 21.94 -23.40 35.04
N GLU A 293 21.12 -23.54 36.08
CA GLU A 293 21.41 -24.36 37.26
C GLU A 293 21.53 -25.86 36.90
N LYS A 294 20.57 -26.40 36.14
CA LYS A 294 20.62 -27.81 35.67
C LYS A 294 21.88 -28.12 34.87
N PHE A 295 22.33 -27.18 34.04
CA PHE A 295 23.51 -27.36 33.19
C PHE A 295 24.81 -26.94 33.87
N GLY A 296 24.76 -26.25 35.01
CA GLY A 296 25.94 -25.77 35.74
C GLY A 296 26.68 -24.65 34.99
N VAL A 297 25.95 -23.77 34.31
CA VAL A 297 26.49 -22.62 33.58
C VAL A 297 26.09 -21.30 34.23
N ASN A 298 26.94 -20.27 34.13
CA ASN A 298 26.73 -18.98 34.80
C ASN A 298 26.30 -17.83 33.87
N ALA A 299 26.23 -18.09 32.55
CA ALA A 299 25.74 -17.13 31.57
C ALA A 299 25.04 -17.85 30.41
N LEU A 300 24.32 -17.07 29.60
CA LEU A 300 23.69 -17.52 28.37
C LEU A 300 24.73 -17.68 27.27
N PHE A 301 24.51 -18.64 26.38
CA PHE A 301 25.31 -18.86 25.19
C PHE A 301 24.95 -17.81 24.12
N THR A 302 25.97 -17.19 23.55
CA THR A 302 25.91 -16.53 22.25
C THR A 302 27.13 -16.96 21.41
N PRO A 303 27.11 -16.83 20.08
CA PRO A 303 28.28 -17.12 19.24
C PRO A 303 29.55 -16.36 19.69
N ASP A 304 29.40 -15.11 20.13
CA ASP A 304 30.50 -14.28 20.62
C ASP A 304 30.95 -14.62 22.06
N ASN A 305 30.07 -15.25 22.85
CA ASN A 305 30.33 -15.67 24.23
C ASN A 305 29.76 -17.09 24.48
N PRO A 306 30.46 -18.15 24.02
CA PRO A 306 29.92 -19.50 23.90
C PRO A 306 29.93 -20.28 25.23
N VAL A 307 29.15 -19.83 26.21
CA VAL A 307 29.07 -20.46 27.54
C VAL A 307 28.20 -21.72 27.50
N CYS A 308 28.81 -22.89 27.70
CA CYS A 308 28.14 -24.19 27.74
C CYS A 308 28.87 -25.19 28.68
N SER A 309 28.25 -26.32 28.96
CA SER A 309 28.86 -27.47 29.62
C SER A 309 28.54 -28.77 28.88
N ALA A 310 29.14 -29.89 29.29
CA ALA A 310 28.77 -31.21 28.75
C ALA A 310 27.29 -31.56 29.00
N LYS A 311 26.64 -30.94 30.00
CA LYS A 311 25.20 -31.14 30.28
C LYS A 311 24.30 -30.32 29.36
N GLY A 312 24.77 -29.18 28.85
CA GLY A 312 23.92 -28.32 28.03
C GLY A 312 24.34 -26.86 27.92
N ALA A 313 23.47 -26.08 27.26
CA ALA A 313 23.60 -24.64 27.08
C ALA A 313 22.20 -23.98 27.11
N VAL A 314 22.16 -22.69 27.46
CA VAL A 314 20.93 -21.89 27.43
C VAL A 314 21.10 -20.75 26.43
N VAL A 315 20.21 -20.67 25.44
CA VAL A 315 20.16 -19.60 24.43
C VAL A 315 18.83 -18.85 24.53
N VAL A 316 18.79 -17.62 24.03
CA VAL A 316 17.56 -16.79 23.97
C VAL A 316 17.12 -16.47 22.55
N ASN A 317 17.89 -16.93 21.56
CA ASN A 317 17.61 -16.80 20.14
C ASN A 317 17.76 -18.17 19.48
N ILE A 318 16.79 -18.55 18.66
CA ILE A 318 16.81 -19.84 17.95
C ILE A 318 17.97 -19.95 16.96
N ALA A 319 18.45 -18.82 16.43
CA ALA A 319 19.59 -18.80 15.52
C ALA A 319 20.90 -19.26 16.19
N ASP A 320 20.99 -19.16 17.52
CA ASP A 320 22.19 -19.58 18.26
C ASP A 320 22.18 -21.09 18.58
N ILE A 321 21.05 -21.78 18.39
CA ILE A 321 20.89 -23.21 18.71
C ILE A 321 21.93 -24.09 18.01
N PRO A 322 22.19 -23.98 16.69
CA PRO A 322 23.16 -24.87 16.02
C PRO A 322 24.57 -24.72 16.57
N ALA A 323 25.00 -23.49 16.88
CA ALA A 323 26.31 -23.21 17.46
C ALA A 323 26.40 -23.74 18.90
N ALA A 324 25.37 -23.47 19.72
CA ALA A 324 25.29 -23.96 21.09
C ALA A 324 25.30 -25.49 21.16
N LEU A 325 24.51 -26.14 20.30
CA LEU A 325 24.48 -27.60 20.21
C LEU A 325 25.82 -28.16 19.79
N SER A 326 26.45 -27.58 18.75
CA SER A 326 27.77 -28.04 18.29
C SER A 326 28.82 -27.95 19.40
N ALA A 327 28.80 -26.88 20.19
CA ALA A 327 29.71 -26.71 21.33
C ALA A 327 29.46 -27.75 22.44
N VAL A 328 28.19 -27.97 22.81
CA VAL A 328 27.80 -28.99 23.80
C VAL A 328 28.18 -30.40 23.33
N MET A 329 27.94 -30.71 22.06
CA MET A 329 28.25 -32.02 21.48
C MET A 329 29.76 -32.25 21.38
N ALA A 330 30.54 -31.22 21.01
CA ALA A 330 31.99 -31.27 21.03
C ALA A 330 32.54 -31.54 22.45
N ALA A 331 31.95 -30.93 23.49
CA ALA A 331 32.31 -31.19 24.88
C ALA A 331 32.02 -32.64 25.33
N ASN A 332 31.15 -33.35 24.61
CA ASN A 332 30.86 -34.78 24.80
C ASN A 332 31.58 -35.69 23.78
N GLY A 333 32.50 -35.15 22.97
CA GLY A 333 33.25 -35.92 21.98
C GLY A 333 32.41 -36.40 20.77
N VAL A 334 31.27 -35.76 20.49
CA VAL A 334 30.38 -36.14 19.39
C VAL A 334 30.53 -35.17 18.22
N GLN A 335 30.75 -35.70 17.02
CA GLN A 335 30.81 -34.95 15.77
C GLN A 335 29.43 -34.78 15.13
N PRO A 336 29.22 -33.74 14.28
CA PRO A 336 28.00 -33.58 13.48
C PRO A 336 27.63 -34.84 12.69
N ASP A 337 26.33 -35.06 12.50
CA ASP A 337 25.80 -36.24 11.80
C ASP A 337 26.18 -36.25 10.31
N PHE A 338 26.33 -35.06 9.72
CA PHE A 338 26.72 -34.85 8.33
C PHE A 338 27.37 -33.46 8.14
N ALA A 339 27.93 -33.20 6.95
CA ALA A 339 28.47 -31.88 6.61
C ALA A 339 27.35 -30.81 6.60
N PRO A 340 27.60 -29.59 7.12
CA PRO A 340 26.65 -28.48 7.07
C PRO A 340 25.99 -28.26 5.70
N GLU A 341 24.66 -28.15 5.66
CA GLU A 341 23.88 -27.95 4.42
C GLU A 341 23.09 -26.64 4.46
N GLY A 342 23.63 -25.57 3.84
CA GLY A 342 22.99 -24.25 3.76
C GLY A 342 23.60 -23.21 4.69
N THR A 343 22.93 -22.06 4.85
CA THR A 343 23.34 -20.96 5.74
C THR A 343 22.11 -20.15 6.18
N MET A 344 22.19 -19.53 7.35
CA MET A 344 21.17 -18.62 7.90
C MET A 344 21.37 -17.16 7.46
N GLU A 345 22.35 -16.87 6.60
CA GLU A 345 22.57 -15.53 6.05
C GLU A 345 21.34 -15.01 5.29
N LEU A 346 21.03 -13.73 5.48
CA LEU A 346 19.98 -13.04 4.73
C LEU A 346 20.42 -12.93 3.27
N LYS A 347 19.64 -13.54 2.37
CA LYS A 347 19.90 -13.58 0.92
C LYS A 347 18.85 -12.77 0.18
N ALA A 348 19.04 -11.46 0.09
CA ALA A 348 18.11 -10.59 -0.64
C ALA A 348 18.12 -10.93 -2.14
N TRP A 349 16.98 -11.35 -2.71
CA TRP A 349 16.85 -11.57 -4.16
C TRP A 349 16.42 -10.30 -4.92
N PHE A 350 15.95 -9.30 -4.19
CA PHE A 350 15.51 -8.02 -4.73
C PHE A 350 16.07 -6.90 -3.86
N GLY A 351 16.41 -5.78 -4.49
CA GLY A 351 16.88 -4.57 -3.82
C GLY A 351 16.33 -3.34 -4.53
N SER A 352 15.81 -2.40 -3.75
CA SER A 352 15.46 -1.06 -4.26
C SER A 352 15.64 -0.07 -3.13
N ASN A 353 16.63 0.81 -3.31
CA ASN A 353 16.86 1.91 -2.38
C ASN A 353 16.05 3.16 -2.79
N MET A 354 15.18 3.05 -3.81
CA MET A 354 14.34 4.14 -4.31
C MET A 354 15.12 5.42 -4.67
N GLY A 355 16.39 5.27 -5.07
CA GLY A 355 17.30 6.38 -5.39
C GLY A 355 18.04 6.97 -4.18
N VAL A 356 17.83 6.44 -2.98
CA VAL A 356 18.58 6.80 -1.77
C VAL A 356 19.92 6.07 -1.75
N ARG A 357 21.01 6.81 -1.47
CA ARG A 357 22.33 6.21 -1.26
C ARG A 357 22.44 5.74 0.19
N LEU A 358 22.50 4.43 0.42
CA LEU A 358 22.66 3.83 1.74
C LEU A 358 24.14 3.60 2.08
N PRO A 359 24.53 3.61 3.37
CA PRO A 359 25.83 3.10 3.83
C PRO A 359 26.01 1.63 3.45
N ALA A 360 27.25 1.20 3.21
CA ALA A 360 27.54 -0.16 2.72
C ALA A 360 27.08 -1.26 3.70
N GLU A 361 27.02 -0.96 5.00
CA GLU A 361 26.55 -1.89 6.03
C GLU A 361 25.03 -2.10 6.00
N LEU A 362 24.29 -1.19 5.34
CA LEU A 362 22.84 -1.22 5.20
C LEU A 362 22.40 -1.54 3.76
N ASP A 363 23.28 -1.36 2.78
CA ASP A 363 23.06 -1.69 1.38
C ASP A 363 23.40 -3.15 1.11
N LEU A 364 22.54 -4.04 1.60
CA LEU A 364 22.75 -5.48 1.49
C LEU A 364 22.84 -5.89 0.01
N PRO A 365 23.85 -6.68 -0.38
CA PRO A 365 24.00 -7.11 -1.76
C PRO A 365 22.83 -8.00 -2.17
N VAL A 366 22.24 -7.69 -3.32
CA VAL A 366 21.28 -8.59 -3.98
C VAL A 366 22.06 -9.80 -4.50
N VAL A 367 21.65 -10.99 -4.07
CA VAL A 367 22.23 -12.25 -4.53
C VAL A 367 21.31 -12.90 -5.54
N ARG A 368 21.89 -13.72 -6.43
CA ARG A 368 21.11 -14.49 -7.41
C ARG A 368 20.16 -15.43 -6.67
N ALA A 369 18.88 -15.38 -7.05
CA ALA A 369 17.89 -16.30 -6.54
C ALA A 369 18.23 -17.75 -6.91
N VAL A 370 17.65 -18.73 -6.19
CA VAL A 370 17.80 -20.14 -6.57
C VAL A 370 16.83 -20.48 -7.70
N ALA A 371 17.20 -21.44 -8.55
CA ALA A 371 16.30 -21.94 -9.59
C ALA A 371 15.01 -22.52 -8.96
N PRO A 372 13.83 -22.31 -9.57
CA PRO A 372 13.59 -21.64 -10.86
C PRO A 372 13.36 -20.11 -10.76
N TYR A 373 13.50 -19.51 -9.57
CA TYR A 373 13.15 -18.12 -9.32
C TYR A 373 14.08 -17.13 -10.02
N ASP A 374 15.37 -17.48 -10.20
CA ASP A 374 16.33 -16.63 -10.91
C ASP A 374 15.87 -16.28 -12.33
N ALA A 375 15.41 -17.27 -13.10
CA ALA A 375 14.89 -17.03 -14.44
C ALA A 375 13.65 -16.10 -14.45
N GLN A 376 12.84 -16.15 -13.40
CA GLN A 376 11.67 -15.27 -13.25
C GLN A 376 12.09 -13.83 -12.92
N VAL A 377 13.09 -13.66 -12.05
CA VAL A 377 13.66 -12.33 -11.74
C VAL A 377 14.28 -11.71 -12.99
N ASP A 378 15.07 -12.47 -13.75
CA ASP A 378 15.68 -12.01 -15.01
C ASP A 378 14.63 -11.55 -16.03
N ALA A 379 13.48 -12.23 -16.08
CA ALA A 379 12.36 -11.82 -16.94
C ALA A 379 11.69 -10.52 -16.45
N ILE A 380 11.56 -10.33 -15.13
CA ILE A 380 11.04 -9.10 -14.52
C ILE A 380 12.00 -7.91 -14.74
N ASP A 381 13.30 -8.13 -14.76
CA ASP A 381 14.28 -7.07 -14.97
C ASP A 381 14.37 -6.56 -16.41
N LYS A 382 13.92 -7.36 -17.38
CA LYS A 382 13.72 -6.91 -18.76
C LYS A 382 12.49 -6.03 -18.96
N HIS A 383 11.56 -6.00 -17.99
CA HIS A 383 10.36 -5.17 -18.10
C HIS A 383 10.70 -3.67 -17.92
N VAL A 384 10.19 -2.88 -18.85
CA VAL A 384 10.27 -1.42 -18.81
C VAL A 384 9.06 -0.85 -18.08
N GLY A 385 9.31 -0.04 -17.03
CA GLY A 385 8.26 0.49 -16.18
C GLY A 385 7.71 -0.53 -15.18
N THR A 386 6.72 -0.10 -14.40
CA THR A 386 6.04 -0.96 -13.43
C THR A 386 4.71 -1.49 -13.98
N VAL A 387 4.29 -2.64 -13.46
CA VAL A 387 2.98 -3.24 -13.72
C VAL A 387 2.19 -3.19 -12.42
N PHE A 388 1.06 -2.49 -12.44
CA PHE A 388 0.20 -2.38 -11.28
C PHE A 388 -0.83 -3.50 -11.24
N ALA A 389 -1.09 -4.04 -10.05
CA ALA A 389 -2.18 -4.99 -9.86
C ALA A 389 -3.53 -4.29 -10.07
N ARG A 390 -4.45 -4.95 -10.78
CA ARG A 390 -5.79 -4.40 -11.02
C ARG A 390 -6.72 -4.58 -9.83
N GLU A 391 -7.41 -3.51 -9.45
CA GLU A 391 -8.29 -3.40 -8.30
C GLU A 391 -9.48 -2.47 -8.59
N SER A 392 -10.47 -2.47 -7.71
CA SER A 392 -11.61 -1.54 -7.81
C SER A 392 -11.17 -0.15 -7.38
N MET A 393 -11.34 0.84 -8.27
CA MET A 393 -10.87 2.21 -8.03
C MET A 393 -11.96 3.18 -7.58
N LYS A 394 -13.19 2.68 -7.35
CA LYS A 394 -14.26 3.46 -6.74
C LYS A 394 -13.89 3.86 -5.31
N ASP A 395 -13.82 5.17 -5.05
CA ASP A 395 -13.42 5.76 -3.76
C ASP A 395 -12.01 5.36 -3.28
N ALA A 396 -11.20 4.75 -4.14
CA ALA A 396 -9.82 4.35 -3.88
C ALA A 396 -8.88 5.02 -4.88
N SER A 397 -7.62 5.24 -4.50
CA SER A 397 -6.60 5.82 -5.39
C SER A 397 -5.20 5.43 -4.95
N GLY A 398 -4.34 5.14 -5.91
CA GLY A 398 -2.91 4.99 -5.75
C GLY A 398 -2.16 6.33 -5.85
N VAL A 399 -2.83 7.42 -6.26
CA VAL A 399 -2.22 8.74 -6.45
C VAL A 399 -2.70 9.77 -5.43
N SER A 400 -3.97 9.79 -5.05
CA SER A 400 -4.51 10.72 -4.04
C SER A 400 -4.76 10.03 -2.71
N GLN A 401 -4.23 10.58 -1.63
CA GLN A 401 -4.43 10.07 -0.29
C GLN A 401 -4.80 11.20 0.68
N MET A 402 -5.81 10.98 1.51
CA MET A 402 -6.11 11.86 2.64
C MET A 402 -5.34 11.41 3.87
N ASP A 403 -4.54 12.30 4.47
CA ASP A 403 -3.87 12.01 5.73
C ASP A 403 -4.90 11.90 6.86
N ALA A 404 -4.99 10.75 7.53
CA ALA A 404 -6.04 10.51 8.52
C ALA A 404 -5.97 11.45 9.74
N LYS A 405 -4.79 11.98 10.08
CA LYS A 405 -4.59 12.83 11.26
C LYS A 405 -4.80 14.31 10.91
N THR A 406 -4.15 14.76 9.85
CA THR A 406 -4.14 16.18 9.46
C THR A 406 -5.28 16.53 8.52
N GLN A 407 -5.88 15.55 7.83
CA GLN A 407 -6.86 15.75 6.76
C GLN A 407 -6.31 16.61 5.61
N VAL A 408 -4.99 16.67 5.48
CA VAL A 408 -4.31 17.28 4.33
C VAL A 408 -4.19 16.20 3.25
N THR A 409 -4.63 16.53 2.05
CA THR A 409 -4.50 15.63 0.91
C THR A 409 -3.07 15.59 0.40
N ARG A 410 -2.65 14.42 -0.08
CA ARG A 410 -1.41 14.21 -0.82
C ARG A 410 -1.72 13.74 -2.23
N LEU A 411 -0.93 14.20 -3.19
CA LEU A 411 -0.89 13.68 -4.56
C LEU A 411 0.50 13.06 -4.79
N ASN A 412 0.56 11.78 -5.17
CA ASN A 412 1.80 11.04 -5.38
C ASN A 412 2.79 11.14 -4.19
N GLY A 413 2.25 11.15 -2.97
CA GLY A 413 3.01 11.24 -1.71
C GLY A 413 3.38 12.66 -1.26
N VAL A 414 3.24 13.66 -2.13
CA VAL A 414 3.51 15.08 -1.84
C VAL A 414 2.24 15.74 -1.31
N SER A 415 2.33 16.47 -0.19
CA SER A 415 1.16 17.17 0.35
C SER A 415 0.73 18.31 -0.58
N VAL A 416 -0.57 18.62 -0.64
CA VAL A 416 -1.05 19.79 -1.43
C VAL A 416 -0.47 21.11 -0.92
N LEU A 417 0.00 21.16 0.33
CA LEU A 417 0.70 22.32 0.90
C LEU A 417 2.12 22.46 0.33
N ASP A 418 2.83 21.35 0.13
CA ASP A 418 4.14 21.35 -0.51
C ASP A 418 4.00 21.62 -2.01
N ALA A 419 3.00 21.03 -2.67
CA ALA A 419 2.72 21.27 -4.08
C ALA A 419 2.31 22.72 -4.39
N ALA A 420 1.76 23.45 -3.41
CA ALA A 420 1.48 24.88 -3.51
C ALA A 420 2.75 25.73 -3.72
N GLN A 421 3.93 25.19 -3.44
CA GLN A 421 5.20 25.88 -3.66
C GLN A 421 5.81 25.55 -5.03
N TYR A 422 5.17 24.67 -5.81
CA TYR A 422 5.64 24.26 -7.12
C TYR A 422 5.00 25.08 -8.23
N SER A 423 5.77 25.31 -9.30
CA SER A 423 5.26 25.92 -10.52
C SER A 423 4.26 24.99 -11.22
N LEU A 424 3.48 25.51 -12.16
CA LEU A 424 2.52 24.72 -12.93
C LEU A 424 3.20 23.56 -13.67
N GLU A 425 4.39 23.79 -14.23
CA GLU A 425 5.20 22.77 -14.90
C GLU A 425 5.61 21.64 -13.96
N ALA A 426 6.07 21.99 -12.76
CA ALA A 426 6.44 21.01 -11.75
C ALA A 426 5.22 20.22 -11.26
N ASN A 427 4.04 20.85 -11.19
CA ASN A 427 2.80 20.16 -10.86
C ASN A 427 2.28 19.25 -11.98
N VAL A 428 2.57 19.54 -13.25
CA VAL A 428 2.35 18.58 -14.36
C VAL A 428 3.22 17.33 -14.17
N GLY A 429 4.51 17.50 -13.85
CA GLY A 429 5.41 16.39 -13.52
C GLY A 429 4.89 15.61 -12.31
N LEU A 430 4.54 16.29 -11.21
CA LEU A 430 4.03 15.63 -10.01
C LEU A 430 2.78 14.79 -10.30
N ALA A 431 1.85 15.30 -11.10
CA ALA A 431 0.61 14.61 -11.43
C ALA A 431 0.83 13.33 -12.26
N LEU A 432 1.61 13.41 -13.33
CA LEU A 432 1.73 12.33 -14.32
C LEU A 432 2.98 11.44 -14.14
N LEU A 433 4.02 11.96 -13.51
CA LEU A 433 5.32 11.28 -13.34
C LEU A 433 5.64 10.92 -11.88
N LYS A 434 4.77 11.31 -10.96
CA LYS A 434 4.89 11.07 -9.51
C LYS A 434 6.11 11.72 -8.87
N GLU A 435 6.64 12.76 -9.51
CA GLU A 435 7.72 13.62 -9.02
C GLU A 435 7.71 14.96 -9.76
N PRO A 436 8.08 16.08 -9.12
CA PRO A 436 7.97 17.42 -9.74
C PRO A 436 8.98 17.72 -10.84
N GLY A 437 9.96 16.84 -11.06
CA GLY A 437 11.03 17.04 -12.04
C GLY A 437 12.04 18.15 -11.70
N GLY A 438 13.09 18.23 -12.50
CA GLY A 438 14.16 19.23 -12.42
C GLY A 438 13.94 20.45 -13.30
N GLU A 439 14.99 21.27 -13.45
CA GLU A 439 14.94 22.48 -14.30
C GLU A 439 14.73 22.15 -15.78
N ASN A 440 15.40 21.11 -16.30
CA ASN A 440 15.24 20.65 -17.68
C ASN A 440 13.79 20.23 -17.95
N ASP A 441 13.17 19.52 -17.02
CA ASP A 441 11.80 19.02 -17.15
C ASP A 441 10.79 20.16 -17.23
N ARG A 442 10.98 21.23 -16.44
CA ARG A 442 10.10 22.41 -16.50
C ARG A 442 10.18 23.12 -17.86
N LYS A 443 11.37 23.21 -18.43
CA LYS A 443 11.59 23.79 -19.77
C LYS A 443 10.89 22.94 -20.84
N LEU A 444 11.03 21.61 -20.76
CA LEU A 444 10.38 20.65 -21.65
C LEU A 444 8.85 20.73 -21.56
N VAL A 445 8.28 20.76 -20.35
CA VAL A 445 6.83 20.90 -20.12
C VAL A 445 6.30 22.22 -20.69
N SER A 446 7.05 23.32 -20.53
CA SER A 446 6.65 24.63 -21.07
C SER A 446 6.50 24.61 -22.59
N VAL A 447 7.41 23.96 -23.31
CA VAL A 447 7.29 23.80 -24.77
C VAL A 447 6.17 22.82 -25.12
N ALA A 448 6.11 21.66 -24.45
CA ALA A 448 5.16 20.60 -24.79
C ALA A 448 3.70 21.02 -24.61
N VAL A 449 3.39 21.76 -23.54
CA VAL A 449 2.05 22.31 -23.31
C VAL A 449 1.85 23.59 -24.12
N GLY A 450 2.89 24.44 -24.18
CA GLY A 450 2.86 25.73 -24.87
C GLY A 450 2.48 25.64 -26.35
N ALA A 451 2.94 24.59 -27.03
CA ALA A 451 2.66 24.31 -28.44
C ALA A 451 1.17 24.16 -28.76
N TRP A 452 0.32 23.91 -27.75
CA TRP A 452 -1.12 23.67 -27.91
C TRP A 452 -2.00 24.74 -27.23
N LEU A 453 -1.41 25.87 -26.82
CA LEU A 453 -2.14 26.98 -26.21
C LEU A 453 -2.82 27.86 -27.25
N ASN A 454 -2.14 28.15 -28.36
CA ASN A 454 -2.70 28.99 -29.41
C ASN A 454 -3.61 28.18 -30.33
N LEU A 455 -4.93 28.30 -30.15
CA LEU A 455 -5.94 27.60 -30.92
C LEU A 455 -6.43 28.38 -32.16
N HIS A 456 -5.67 29.38 -32.63
CA HIS A 456 -6.05 30.19 -33.78
C HIS A 456 -6.27 29.31 -35.03
N GLY A 457 -7.46 29.42 -35.64
CA GLY A 457 -7.83 28.63 -36.82
C GLY A 457 -8.26 27.19 -36.53
N GLU A 458 -8.27 26.76 -35.27
CA GLU A 458 -8.66 25.39 -34.89
C GLU A 458 -10.15 25.26 -34.57
N ALA A 459 -10.72 24.09 -34.89
CA ALA A 459 -12.10 23.75 -34.55
C ALA A 459 -12.36 23.71 -33.04
N THR A 460 -11.31 23.47 -32.23
CA THR A 460 -11.38 23.53 -30.75
C THR A 460 -11.76 24.93 -30.27
N LEU A 461 -11.17 25.98 -30.86
CA LEU A 461 -11.49 27.37 -30.50
C LEU A 461 -12.89 27.76 -30.94
N VAL A 462 -13.30 27.33 -32.14
CA VAL A 462 -14.67 27.57 -32.63
C VAL A 462 -15.70 26.94 -31.70
N ALA A 463 -15.47 25.70 -31.25
CA ALA A 463 -16.36 25.01 -30.32
C ALA A 463 -16.40 25.69 -28.94
N ALA A 464 -15.23 26.11 -28.42
CA ALA A 464 -15.15 26.85 -27.15
C ALA A 464 -15.90 28.18 -27.23
N GLN A 465 -15.68 28.96 -28.29
CA GLN A 465 -16.33 30.25 -28.47
C GLN A 465 -17.85 30.10 -28.62
N ALA A 466 -18.31 29.13 -29.42
CA ALA A 466 -19.74 28.87 -29.56
C ALA A 466 -20.39 28.50 -28.21
N ALA A 467 -19.72 27.71 -27.37
CA ALA A 467 -20.19 27.40 -26.03
C ALA A 467 -20.21 28.65 -25.12
N ARG A 468 -19.16 29.49 -25.20
CA ARG A 468 -19.03 30.74 -24.43
C ARG A 468 -20.11 31.75 -24.80
N ASP A 469 -20.34 31.99 -26.09
CA ASP A 469 -21.34 32.92 -26.61
C ASP A 469 -22.77 32.48 -26.24
N ALA A 470 -22.98 31.18 -26.04
CA ALA A 470 -24.24 30.63 -25.52
C ALA A 470 -24.41 30.79 -23.99
N GLY A 471 -23.46 31.43 -23.30
CA GLY A 471 -23.52 31.69 -21.85
C GLY A 471 -23.18 30.48 -20.99
N ASN A 472 -22.48 29.48 -21.53
CA ASN A 472 -22.08 28.31 -20.75
C ASN A 472 -20.99 28.65 -19.72
N ALA A 473 -21.02 27.96 -18.59
CA ALA A 473 -19.97 28.05 -17.58
C ALA A 473 -18.62 27.50 -18.12
N PRO A 474 -17.49 27.93 -17.55
CA PRO A 474 -16.14 27.54 -18.00
C PRO A 474 -15.93 26.04 -18.20
N ASN A 475 -16.45 25.19 -17.31
CA ASN A 475 -16.30 23.75 -17.43
C ASN A 475 -16.92 23.18 -18.72
N ALA A 476 -18.08 23.69 -19.14
CA ALA A 476 -18.74 23.30 -20.37
C ALA A 476 -18.03 23.86 -21.62
N VAL A 477 -17.50 25.09 -21.54
CA VAL A 477 -16.65 25.68 -22.59
C VAL A 477 -15.41 24.82 -22.85
N LEU A 478 -14.70 24.44 -21.79
CA LEU A 478 -13.53 23.56 -21.90
C LEU A 478 -13.92 22.17 -22.42
N ALA A 479 -15.04 21.62 -21.97
CA ALA A 479 -15.51 20.32 -22.43
C ALA A 479 -15.81 20.31 -23.94
N ALA A 480 -16.37 21.39 -24.48
CA ALA A 480 -16.64 21.54 -25.91
C ALA A 480 -15.34 21.47 -26.74
N ALA A 481 -14.28 22.16 -26.31
CA ALA A 481 -12.98 22.09 -26.97
C ALA A 481 -12.35 20.69 -26.87
N LEU A 482 -12.34 20.10 -25.67
CA LEU A 482 -11.71 18.80 -25.43
C LEU A 482 -12.43 17.64 -26.15
N ALA A 483 -13.72 17.79 -26.46
CA ALA A 483 -14.45 16.82 -27.27
C ALA A 483 -13.87 16.69 -28.70
N ILE A 484 -13.19 17.72 -29.20
CA ILE A 484 -12.55 17.72 -30.53
C ILE A 484 -11.15 17.06 -30.49
N VAL A 485 -10.47 17.04 -29.34
CA VAL A 485 -9.13 16.46 -29.15
C VAL A 485 -9.20 14.94 -28.92
N GLY A 486 -9.78 14.22 -29.89
CA GLY A 486 -9.96 12.77 -29.82
C GLY A 486 -8.72 11.94 -30.19
N PRO A 487 -8.82 10.60 -30.15
CA PRO A 487 -7.70 9.68 -30.39
C PRO A 487 -6.98 9.85 -31.73
N ARG A 488 -7.66 10.33 -32.78
CA ARG A 488 -7.02 10.59 -34.08
C ARG A 488 -6.03 11.76 -34.06
N ARG A 489 -6.20 12.73 -33.14
CA ARG A 489 -5.27 13.86 -32.97
C ARG A 489 -4.11 13.49 -32.05
N THR A 490 -4.38 12.72 -31.01
CA THR A 490 -3.36 12.38 -29.98
C THR A 490 -2.60 11.09 -30.28
N GLY A 491 -3.18 10.16 -31.05
CA GLY A 491 -2.64 8.83 -31.31
C GLY A 491 -1.25 8.78 -31.94
N PRO A 492 -0.93 9.58 -32.98
CA PRO A 492 0.39 9.51 -33.63
C PRO A 492 1.54 9.77 -32.66
N ALA A 493 1.46 10.81 -31.82
CA ALA A 493 2.51 11.12 -30.85
C ALA A 493 2.66 10.02 -29.77
N ARG A 494 1.55 9.39 -29.35
CA ARG A 494 1.58 8.25 -28.41
C ARG A 494 2.29 7.04 -29.01
N ALA A 495 2.02 6.72 -30.28
CA ALA A 495 2.66 5.62 -30.99
C ALA A 495 4.17 5.85 -31.14
N ILE A 496 4.58 7.06 -31.51
CA ILE A 496 6.00 7.45 -31.59
C ILE A 496 6.68 7.33 -30.22
N ALA A 497 6.04 7.78 -29.13
CA ALA A 497 6.58 7.63 -27.78
C ALA A 497 6.81 6.15 -27.40
N GLY A 498 5.86 5.26 -27.71
CA GLY A 498 6.01 3.82 -27.52
C GLY A 498 7.21 3.23 -28.28
N GLN A 499 7.43 3.66 -29.53
CA GLN A 499 8.58 3.24 -30.33
C GLN A 499 9.90 3.76 -29.79
N LEU A 500 9.95 5.02 -29.36
CA LEU A 500 11.14 5.59 -28.71
C LEU A 500 11.49 4.81 -27.44
N ILE A 501 10.48 4.45 -26.63
CA ILE A 501 10.71 3.65 -25.43
C ILE A 501 11.35 2.30 -25.78
N GLU A 502 10.78 1.60 -26.75
CA GLU A 502 11.24 0.29 -27.16
C GLU A 502 12.65 0.32 -27.74
N ARG A 503 12.90 1.25 -28.68
CA ARG A 503 14.20 1.41 -29.33
C ARG A 503 15.32 1.74 -28.33
N PHE A 504 15.10 2.72 -27.46
CA PHE A 504 16.17 3.19 -26.56
C PHE A 504 16.36 2.29 -25.33
N SER A 505 15.32 1.55 -24.92
CA SER A 505 15.48 0.55 -23.85
C SER A 505 16.28 -0.65 -24.35
N ALA A 506 16.03 -1.10 -25.59
CA ALA A 506 16.83 -2.12 -26.26
C ALA A 506 18.29 -1.66 -26.48
N ALA A 507 18.51 -0.37 -26.76
CA ALA A 507 19.84 0.21 -26.88
C ALA A 507 20.54 0.47 -25.52
N GLY A 508 19.87 0.20 -24.39
CA GLY A 508 20.45 0.30 -23.06
C GLY A 508 20.60 1.72 -22.50
N LEU A 509 19.88 2.71 -23.04
CA LEU A 509 19.91 4.09 -22.56
C LEU A 509 19.58 4.17 -21.06
N LYS A 510 20.48 4.74 -20.25
CA LYS A 510 20.28 4.88 -18.80
C LYS A 510 19.73 6.25 -18.40
N ASP A 511 20.25 7.30 -19.03
CA ASP A 511 19.87 8.69 -18.76
C ASP A 511 19.44 9.37 -20.06
N ALA A 512 18.21 9.90 -20.09
CA ALA A 512 17.67 10.60 -21.26
C ALA A 512 18.34 11.96 -21.51
N LEU A 513 19.18 12.43 -20.59
CA LEU A 513 19.92 13.68 -20.69
C LEU A 513 21.39 13.47 -21.13
N ASP A 514 21.80 12.23 -21.41
CA ASP A 514 23.17 11.90 -21.81
C ASP A 514 23.50 12.43 -23.22
N GLU A 515 24.13 13.59 -23.28
CA GLU A 515 24.57 14.22 -24.55
C GLU A 515 25.65 13.40 -25.28
N GLY A 516 26.31 12.46 -24.60
CA GLY A 516 27.30 11.55 -25.19
C GLY A 516 26.70 10.26 -25.76
N PHE A 517 25.40 10.01 -25.55
CA PHE A 517 24.79 8.76 -26.01
C PHE A 517 24.86 8.63 -27.55
N PRO A 518 25.38 7.50 -28.07
CA PRO A 518 25.50 7.27 -29.51
C PRO A 518 24.13 7.06 -30.14
N LEU A 519 23.91 7.68 -31.30
CA LEU A 519 22.65 7.59 -32.05
C LEU A 519 22.77 6.65 -33.26
N ASP A 520 23.99 6.26 -33.60
CA ASP A 520 24.32 5.28 -34.63
C ASP A 520 24.11 3.85 -34.14
N GLY A 521 23.67 2.96 -35.05
CA GLY A 521 23.46 1.55 -34.72
C GLY A 521 22.25 1.26 -33.82
N LEU A 522 21.36 2.24 -33.61
CA LEU A 522 20.09 2.00 -32.90
C LEU A 522 19.26 0.92 -33.63
N PRO A 523 18.59 0.00 -32.90
CA PRO A 523 17.81 -1.07 -33.50
C PRO A 523 16.79 -0.53 -34.49
N ASP A 524 16.73 -1.11 -35.68
CA ASP A 524 15.82 -0.66 -36.73
C ASP A 524 14.38 -1.02 -36.35
N THR A 525 13.49 -0.03 -36.32
CA THR A 525 12.04 -0.22 -36.11
C THR A 525 11.31 0.39 -37.31
N PRO A 526 10.27 -0.26 -37.86
CA PRO A 526 9.82 -0.05 -39.25
C PRO A 526 9.17 1.30 -39.60
N GLU A 527 9.28 2.35 -38.79
CA GLU A 527 8.38 3.52 -38.90
C GLU A 527 9.05 4.91 -38.80
N ALA A 528 10.27 5.11 -39.32
CA ALA A 528 10.84 6.46 -39.46
C ALA A 528 9.91 7.43 -40.22
N GLU A 529 9.07 6.89 -41.12
CA GLU A 529 8.01 7.60 -41.85
C GLU A 529 6.92 8.22 -40.95
N LEU A 530 6.72 7.72 -39.72
CA LEU A 530 5.80 8.33 -38.75
C LEU A 530 6.37 9.58 -38.10
N MET A 531 7.70 9.67 -38.00
CA MET A 531 8.39 10.80 -37.34
C MET A 531 8.65 11.96 -38.31
N LEU A 532 8.75 11.66 -39.60
CA LEU A 532 9.10 12.62 -40.66
C LEU A 532 7.90 12.89 -41.59
N GLY A 533 7.78 14.14 -42.04
CA GLY A 533 6.82 14.60 -43.02
C GLY A 533 7.46 14.86 -44.39
N ALA A 534 6.62 14.95 -45.42
CA ALA A 534 7.06 15.34 -46.76
C ALA A 534 7.43 16.83 -46.88
N HIS A 535 6.93 17.66 -45.96
CA HIS A 535 7.12 19.11 -45.93
C HIS A 535 7.47 19.56 -44.50
N ALA A 536 8.10 20.73 -44.39
CA ALA A 536 8.38 21.35 -43.10
C ALA A 536 7.06 21.61 -42.33
N ASP A 537 7.03 21.16 -41.08
CA ASP A 537 5.94 21.41 -40.14
C ASP A 537 6.28 22.65 -39.30
N PRO A 538 5.54 23.77 -39.45
CA PRO A 538 5.82 25.01 -38.73
C PRO A 538 5.81 24.84 -37.20
N LEU A 539 4.90 24.01 -36.68
CA LEU A 539 4.81 23.78 -35.24
C LEU A 539 5.99 22.96 -34.74
N ALA A 540 6.41 21.94 -35.49
CA ALA A 540 7.62 21.17 -35.16
C ALA A 540 8.86 22.08 -35.10
N GLN A 541 9.00 22.97 -36.08
CA GLN A 541 10.11 23.93 -36.12
C GLN A 541 10.07 24.89 -34.93
N ALA A 542 8.90 25.47 -34.63
CA ALA A 542 8.73 26.38 -33.50
C ALA A 542 9.03 25.69 -32.15
N MET A 543 8.63 24.42 -31.98
CA MET A 543 8.97 23.62 -30.81
C MET A 543 10.47 23.38 -30.70
N LEU A 544 11.14 22.95 -31.79
CA LEU A 544 12.58 22.71 -31.80
C LEU A 544 13.38 23.99 -31.49
N ASP A 545 12.98 25.12 -32.07
CA ASP A 545 13.63 26.40 -31.80
C ASP A 545 13.40 26.85 -30.35
N GLY A 546 12.20 26.64 -29.81
CA GLY A 546 11.91 26.87 -28.39
C GLY A 546 12.76 26.00 -27.45
N LEU A 547 12.93 24.71 -27.77
CA LEU A 547 13.78 23.78 -27.02
C LEU A 547 15.25 24.24 -27.02
N ARG A 548 15.77 24.65 -28.18
CA ARG A 548 17.13 25.19 -28.32
C ARG A 548 17.30 26.49 -27.55
N ALA A 549 16.35 27.42 -27.67
CA ALA A 549 16.39 28.72 -26.96
C ALA A 549 16.42 28.55 -25.43
N ARG A 550 15.76 27.50 -24.91
CA ARG A 550 15.77 27.16 -23.47
C ARG A 550 16.99 26.37 -23.03
N GLY A 551 17.82 25.88 -23.96
CA GLY A 551 18.95 24.99 -23.65
C GLY A 551 18.50 23.67 -23.04
N THR A 552 17.42 23.07 -23.56
CA THR A 552 16.97 21.75 -23.08
C THR A 552 17.91 20.64 -23.54
N ARG A 553 18.11 19.65 -22.68
CA ARG A 553 18.84 18.42 -23.01
C ARG A 553 17.86 17.27 -23.19
N SER A 554 18.03 16.53 -24.28
CA SER A 554 17.24 15.34 -24.60
C SER A 554 17.93 14.51 -25.68
N VAL A 555 18.21 13.24 -25.36
CA VAL A 555 18.69 12.25 -26.33
C VAL A 555 17.65 12.04 -27.44
N PHE A 556 16.36 12.01 -27.08
CA PHE A 556 15.28 11.78 -28.04
C PHE A 556 15.10 12.95 -29.02
N VAL A 557 15.23 14.20 -28.56
CA VAL A 557 15.17 15.38 -29.45
C VAL A 557 16.35 15.36 -30.41
N ARG A 558 17.57 15.09 -29.92
CA ARG A 558 18.76 14.92 -30.77
C ARG A 558 18.56 13.82 -31.81
N TYR A 559 17.92 12.71 -31.44
CA TYR A 559 17.58 11.64 -32.36
C TYR A 559 16.62 12.10 -33.45
N ILE A 560 15.53 12.78 -33.09
CA ILE A 560 14.59 13.34 -34.09
C ILE A 560 15.31 14.30 -35.05
N GLU A 561 16.20 15.15 -34.54
CA GLU A 561 17.01 16.06 -35.36
C GLU A 561 18.02 15.32 -36.26
N SER A 562 18.49 14.13 -35.86
CA SER A 562 19.48 13.36 -36.62
C SER A 562 18.89 12.49 -37.74
N LEU A 563 17.57 12.28 -37.77
CA LEU A 563 16.92 11.43 -38.78
C LEU A 563 17.00 11.99 -40.21
N GLY A 564 17.31 13.29 -40.36
CA GLY A 564 17.22 13.99 -41.63
C GLY A 564 15.77 14.20 -42.09
N GLY A 565 15.52 15.13 -43.01
CA GLY A 565 14.16 15.46 -43.47
C GLY A 565 13.42 16.46 -42.57
N HIS A 566 12.08 16.40 -42.57
CA HIS A 566 11.23 17.35 -41.85
C HIS A 566 10.50 16.67 -40.68
N PRO A 567 10.94 16.87 -39.43
CA PRO A 567 10.24 16.35 -38.26
C PRO A 567 8.79 16.84 -38.20
N ARG A 568 7.87 15.96 -37.79
CA ARG A 568 6.47 16.31 -37.48
C ARG A 568 6.35 16.80 -36.04
N ALA A 569 5.37 17.65 -35.75
CA ALA A 569 5.14 18.17 -34.40
C ALA A 569 4.88 17.03 -33.39
N GLU A 570 4.22 15.96 -33.83
CA GLU A 570 3.96 14.77 -33.01
C GLU A 570 5.26 14.04 -32.62
N ALA A 571 6.27 14.04 -33.50
CA ALA A 571 7.56 13.43 -33.23
C ALA A 571 8.36 14.22 -32.19
N VAL A 572 8.37 15.55 -32.33
CA VAL A 572 9.01 16.45 -31.36
C VAL A 572 8.32 16.33 -29.99
N LEU A 573 6.99 16.31 -29.96
CA LEU A 573 6.22 16.12 -28.73
C LEU A 573 6.49 14.76 -28.07
N ALA A 574 6.54 13.68 -28.85
CA ALA A 574 6.87 12.35 -28.37
C ALA A 574 8.29 12.29 -27.80
N ALA A 575 9.28 12.92 -28.46
CA ALA A 575 10.65 12.99 -27.96
C ALA A 575 10.73 13.73 -26.62
N VAL A 576 10.09 14.91 -26.52
CA VAL A 576 10.04 15.70 -25.29
C VAL A 576 9.41 14.93 -24.13
N THR A 577 8.26 14.29 -24.37
CA THR A 577 7.55 13.54 -23.33
C THR A 577 8.22 12.22 -22.96
N THR A 578 8.92 11.58 -23.90
CA THR A 578 9.74 10.40 -23.59
C THR A 578 10.94 10.80 -22.72
N THR A 579 11.56 11.96 -22.95
CA THR A 579 12.60 12.50 -22.04
C THR A 579 12.06 12.68 -20.63
N LEU A 580 10.89 13.32 -20.50
CA LEU A 580 10.24 13.55 -19.20
C LEU A 580 9.95 12.22 -18.47
N GLY A 581 9.44 11.23 -19.19
CA GLY A 581 9.05 9.94 -18.62
C GLY A 581 10.20 8.97 -18.36
N TRP A 582 11.37 9.14 -18.99
CA TRP A 582 12.43 8.12 -19.01
C TRP A 582 12.94 7.74 -17.62
N GLY A 583 13.32 8.73 -16.82
CA GLY A 583 13.84 8.51 -15.47
C GLY A 583 12.85 7.76 -14.57
N PRO A 584 11.61 8.27 -14.39
CA PRO A 584 10.55 7.58 -13.66
C PRO A 584 10.25 6.17 -14.20
N LEU A 585 10.28 5.97 -15.51
CA LEU A 585 10.02 4.69 -16.16
C LEU A 585 11.12 3.66 -15.85
N MET A 586 12.39 4.04 -16.00
CA MET A 586 13.53 3.17 -15.69
C MET A 586 13.62 2.83 -14.19
N ARG A 587 13.17 3.74 -13.31
CA ARG A 587 13.05 3.50 -11.87
C ARG A 587 11.78 2.72 -11.46
N LYS A 588 11.00 2.22 -12.43
CA LYS A 588 9.74 1.50 -12.22
C LYS A 588 8.75 2.29 -11.31
N ARG A 589 8.72 3.63 -11.42
CA ARG A 589 7.78 4.51 -10.69
C ARG A 589 6.45 4.67 -11.42
N VAL A 590 6.52 4.70 -12.75
CA VAL A 590 5.39 4.79 -13.68
C VAL A 590 5.39 3.60 -14.63
N SER A 591 4.25 3.32 -15.26
CA SER A 591 4.16 2.26 -16.27
C SER A 591 4.60 2.77 -17.64
N ARG A 592 4.88 1.86 -18.57
CA ARG A 592 5.09 2.18 -19.99
C ARG A 592 3.90 2.96 -20.55
N LEU A 593 2.68 2.51 -20.22
CA LEU A 593 1.43 3.12 -20.64
C LEU A 593 1.29 4.59 -20.18
N THR A 594 1.68 4.91 -18.94
CA THR A 594 1.69 6.30 -18.45
C THR A 594 2.55 7.18 -19.34
N VAL A 595 3.77 6.73 -19.70
CA VAL A 595 4.69 7.51 -20.55
C VAL A 595 4.18 7.62 -21.98
N GLU A 596 3.62 6.55 -22.54
CA GLU A 596 2.99 6.57 -23.86
C GLU A 596 1.80 7.54 -23.93
N CYS A 597 1.11 7.80 -22.82
CA CYS A 597 -0.01 8.73 -22.74
C CYS A 597 0.41 10.21 -22.53
N LEU A 598 1.65 10.49 -22.12
CA LEU A 598 2.13 11.86 -21.86
C LEU A 598 1.93 12.83 -23.04
N PRO A 599 2.24 12.49 -24.31
CA PRO A 599 1.99 13.40 -25.44
C PRO A 599 0.55 13.89 -25.49
N ALA A 600 -0.40 12.99 -25.29
CA ALA A 600 -1.82 13.32 -25.31
C ALA A 600 -2.20 14.22 -24.13
N TRP A 601 -1.63 14.01 -22.95
CA TRP A 601 -1.84 14.90 -21.81
C TRP A 601 -1.36 16.32 -22.07
N MET A 602 -0.18 16.50 -22.68
CA MET A 602 0.35 17.83 -22.99
C MET A 602 -0.55 18.59 -23.97
N GLN A 603 -1.05 17.90 -25.01
CA GLN A 603 -2.03 18.46 -25.95
C GLN A 603 -3.33 18.87 -25.25
N LEU A 604 -3.87 18.00 -24.39
CA LEU A 604 -5.12 18.27 -23.67
C LEU A 604 -4.98 19.42 -22.67
N PHE A 605 -3.86 19.51 -21.95
CA PHE A 605 -3.60 20.61 -21.03
C PHE A 605 -3.44 21.94 -21.77
N GLY A 606 -2.69 21.96 -22.86
CA GLY A 606 -2.53 23.16 -23.69
C GLY A 606 -3.88 23.60 -24.27
N THR A 607 -4.65 22.65 -24.82
CA THR A 607 -5.98 22.95 -25.38
C THR A 607 -6.95 23.46 -24.30
N ALA A 608 -6.95 22.88 -23.11
CA ALA A 608 -7.82 23.34 -22.03
C ALA A 608 -7.47 24.76 -21.57
N ILE A 609 -6.18 25.07 -21.41
CA ILE A 609 -5.74 26.42 -21.04
C ILE A 609 -6.05 27.42 -22.17
N GLY A 610 -5.76 27.05 -23.42
CA GLY A 610 -6.07 27.87 -24.60
C GLY A 610 -7.56 28.13 -24.75
N ALA A 611 -8.40 27.10 -24.64
CA ALA A 611 -9.86 27.20 -24.79
C ALA A 611 -10.53 28.03 -23.69
N SER A 612 -9.87 28.27 -22.56
CA SER A 612 -10.38 29.18 -21.54
C SER A 612 -10.41 30.64 -22.03
N VAL A 613 -9.56 30.98 -23.01
CA VAL A 613 -9.37 32.34 -23.52
C VAL A 613 -10.37 32.63 -24.65
N ASP A 614 -10.81 33.88 -24.72
CA ASP A 614 -11.67 34.36 -25.80
C ASP A 614 -10.96 34.35 -27.16
N ALA A 615 -11.70 34.02 -28.23
CA ALA A 615 -11.17 33.89 -29.58
C ALA A 615 -10.46 35.16 -30.10
N THR A 616 -10.85 36.34 -29.61
CA THR A 616 -10.20 37.61 -29.98
C THR A 616 -8.73 37.72 -29.56
N ARG A 617 -8.24 36.83 -28.68
CA ARG A 617 -6.85 36.83 -28.23
C ARG A 617 -6.01 35.68 -28.79
N HIS A 618 -6.55 34.97 -29.76
CA HIS A 618 -5.85 34.00 -30.58
C HIS A 618 -5.56 34.65 -31.93
N GLU A 619 -4.29 34.83 -32.24
CA GLU A 619 -3.84 35.38 -33.52
C GLU A 619 -2.92 34.37 -34.20
N ALA A 620 -2.66 34.55 -35.49
CA ALA A 620 -1.86 33.59 -36.28
C ALA A 620 -0.47 33.30 -35.67
N THR A 621 0.16 34.28 -35.02
CA THR A 621 1.51 34.15 -34.43
C THR A 621 1.58 34.63 -32.98
N ARG A 622 0.43 34.92 -32.35
CA ARG A 622 0.35 35.45 -30.98
C ARG A 622 -0.76 34.78 -30.19
N PHE A 623 -0.47 34.52 -28.92
CA PHE A 623 -1.46 34.08 -27.95
C PHE A 623 -1.48 35.06 -26.79
N CYS A 624 -2.64 35.66 -26.52
CA CYS A 624 -2.79 36.63 -25.44
C CYS A 624 -1.82 37.83 -25.53
N GLY A 625 -1.44 38.22 -26.75
CA GLY A 625 -0.45 39.26 -27.02
C GLY A 625 1.02 38.83 -26.83
N ILE A 626 1.28 37.55 -26.56
CA ILE A 626 2.63 36.96 -26.48
C ILE A 626 2.96 36.35 -27.85
N ASP A 627 4.09 36.76 -28.43
CA ASP A 627 4.61 36.17 -29.67
C ASP A 627 4.96 34.69 -29.48
N GLU A 628 4.65 33.86 -30.47
CA GLU A 628 4.85 32.40 -30.41
C GLU A 628 6.31 32.00 -30.12
N VAL A 629 7.26 32.79 -30.63
CA VAL A 629 8.70 32.61 -30.34
C VAL A 629 9.00 32.80 -28.86
N ASP A 630 8.40 33.79 -28.20
CA ASP A 630 8.58 34.02 -26.76
C ASP A 630 7.80 33.00 -25.92
N LEU A 631 6.59 32.64 -26.38
CA LEU A 631 5.75 31.63 -25.78
C LEU A 631 6.52 30.31 -25.60
N LEU A 632 7.14 29.82 -26.68
CA LEU A 632 7.89 28.57 -26.68
C LEU A 632 9.34 28.73 -26.25
N GLY A 633 9.98 29.88 -26.45
CA GLY A 633 11.41 30.08 -26.21
C GLY A 633 11.79 30.61 -24.82
N SER A 634 10.95 31.40 -24.16
CA SER A 634 11.36 32.13 -22.95
C SER A 634 10.33 32.14 -21.82
N ARG A 635 9.04 32.26 -22.11
CA ARG A 635 7.98 32.36 -21.09
C ARG A 635 7.77 31.05 -20.33
N SER A 636 7.47 31.11 -19.04
CA SER A 636 7.09 29.90 -18.28
C SER A 636 5.62 29.57 -18.56
N LEU A 637 5.25 28.29 -18.50
CA LEU A 637 3.84 27.89 -18.58
C LEU A 637 3.03 28.49 -17.43
N THR A 638 3.62 28.63 -16.25
CA THR A 638 2.98 29.29 -15.10
C THR A 638 2.60 30.74 -15.43
N ASP A 639 3.51 31.49 -16.06
CA ASP A 639 3.28 32.87 -16.50
C ASP A 639 2.21 32.94 -17.59
N VAL A 640 2.31 32.08 -18.60
CA VAL A 640 1.35 32.08 -19.70
C VAL A 640 -0.06 31.69 -19.22
N ALA A 641 -0.19 30.70 -18.34
CA ALA A 641 -1.48 30.30 -17.77
C ALA A 641 -2.09 31.42 -16.90
N PHE A 642 -1.26 32.20 -16.21
CA PHE A 642 -1.70 33.41 -15.52
C PHE A 642 -2.25 34.46 -16.50
N VAL A 643 -1.50 34.76 -17.56
CA VAL A 643 -1.91 35.74 -18.59
C VAL A 643 -3.19 35.30 -19.30
N ALA A 644 -3.36 34.00 -19.54
CA ALA A 644 -4.58 33.40 -20.07
C ALA A 644 -5.77 33.67 -19.15
N LEU A 645 -5.58 33.51 -17.83
CA LEU A 645 -6.64 33.66 -16.83
C LEU A 645 -7.03 35.12 -16.56
N LEU A 646 -6.06 36.02 -16.35
CA LEU A 646 -6.30 37.34 -15.75
C LEU A 646 -6.01 38.54 -16.64
N HIS A 647 -5.54 38.30 -17.87
CA HIS A 647 -5.35 39.33 -18.88
C HIS A 647 -4.42 40.47 -18.41
N GLY A 648 -3.16 40.15 -18.10
CA GLY A 648 -2.14 41.14 -17.75
C GLY A 648 -0.78 40.50 -17.46
N GLN A 649 0.29 41.29 -17.47
CA GLN A 649 1.64 40.82 -17.10
C GLN A 649 1.71 40.64 -15.58
N PRO A 650 2.02 39.44 -15.07
CA PRO A 650 2.08 39.20 -13.63
C PRO A 650 3.35 39.79 -13.00
N SER A 651 3.21 40.26 -11.75
CA SER A 651 4.37 40.43 -10.87
C SER A 651 4.84 39.09 -10.29
N ALA A 652 6.02 39.06 -9.67
CA ALA A 652 6.50 37.87 -8.97
C ALA A 652 5.57 37.43 -7.81
N SER A 653 4.87 38.37 -7.17
CA SER A 653 3.87 38.06 -6.14
C SER A 653 2.62 37.43 -6.74
N ASP A 654 2.20 37.88 -7.93
CA ASP A 654 1.03 37.32 -8.62
C ASP A 654 1.27 35.90 -9.10
N LEU A 655 2.45 35.62 -9.68
CA LEU A 655 2.86 34.26 -10.05
C LEU A 655 2.90 33.34 -8.84
N PHE A 656 3.42 33.83 -7.71
CA PHE A 656 3.47 33.07 -6.46
C PHE A 656 2.06 32.77 -5.92
N ALA A 657 1.14 33.73 -5.96
CA ALA A 657 -0.24 33.52 -5.56
C ALA A 657 -0.92 32.49 -6.47
N PHE A 658 -0.75 32.62 -7.79
CA PHE A 658 -1.33 31.70 -8.77
C PHE A 658 -0.81 30.26 -8.63
N GLN A 659 0.51 30.06 -8.52
CA GLN A 659 1.07 28.71 -8.31
C GLN A 659 0.58 28.09 -6.99
N THR A 660 0.42 28.92 -5.95
CA THR A 660 -0.09 28.50 -4.63
C THR A 660 -1.52 28.00 -4.75
N LEU A 661 -2.36 28.72 -5.49
CA LEU A 661 -3.72 28.29 -5.78
C LEU A 661 -3.75 26.98 -6.56
N VAL A 662 -2.93 26.86 -7.60
CA VAL A 662 -2.86 25.64 -8.40
C VAL A 662 -2.48 24.43 -7.54
N GLY A 663 -1.40 24.53 -6.76
CA GLY A 663 -0.91 23.42 -5.95
C GLY A 663 -1.87 22.98 -4.83
N LEU A 664 -2.52 23.92 -4.15
CA LEU A 664 -3.52 23.62 -3.11
C LEU A 664 -4.74 22.88 -3.66
N LEU A 665 -5.09 23.14 -4.92
CA LEU A 665 -6.27 22.61 -5.58
C LEU A 665 -5.95 21.37 -6.42
N LEU A 666 -4.77 20.77 -6.27
CA LEU A 666 -4.38 19.55 -7.00
C LEU A 666 -5.05 18.27 -6.54
N SER A 667 -5.59 18.17 -5.33
CA SER A 667 -6.47 17.07 -4.93
C SER A 667 -7.20 17.41 -3.65
N ASN A 668 -8.44 16.93 -3.51
CA ASN A 668 -9.18 16.91 -2.25
C ASN A 668 -9.52 15.47 -1.84
N GLY A 669 -8.79 14.50 -2.40
CA GLY A 669 -8.97 13.07 -2.17
C GLY A 669 -9.77 12.35 -3.25
N PRO A 670 -9.73 11.00 -3.23
CA PRO A 670 -10.28 10.17 -4.30
C PRO A 670 -11.80 10.14 -4.36
N GLY A 671 -12.49 10.47 -3.27
CA GLY A 671 -13.96 10.50 -3.18
C GLY A 671 -14.61 11.78 -3.74
N THR A 672 -13.82 12.73 -4.24
CA THR A 672 -14.37 13.98 -4.81
C THR A 672 -15.16 13.69 -6.07
N ILE A 673 -16.29 14.37 -6.29
CA ILE A 673 -17.14 14.09 -7.46
C ILE A 673 -16.40 14.36 -8.79
N SER A 674 -15.46 15.30 -8.82
CA SER A 674 -14.57 15.55 -9.98
C SER A 674 -13.65 14.37 -10.28
N ALA A 675 -13.09 13.72 -9.26
CA ALA A 675 -12.28 12.51 -9.43
C ALA A 675 -13.16 11.31 -9.83
N GLN A 676 -14.34 11.18 -9.22
CA GLN A 676 -15.29 10.10 -9.54
C GLN A 676 -15.84 10.22 -10.96
N GLY A 677 -16.09 11.44 -11.45
CA GLY A 677 -16.48 11.68 -12.85
C GLY A 677 -15.41 11.24 -13.85
N ALA A 678 -14.15 11.61 -13.57
CA ALA A 678 -12.99 11.21 -14.35
C ALA A 678 -12.79 9.68 -14.36
N LYS A 679 -12.84 9.04 -13.18
CA LYS A 679 -12.77 7.58 -13.02
C LYS A 679 -13.94 6.86 -13.68
N GLY A 680 -15.14 7.42 -13.56
CA GLY A 680 -16.35 6.91 -14.20
C GLY A 680 -16.21 6.85 -15.72
N ALA A 681 -15.63 7.89 -16.32
CA ALA A 681 -15.34 7.91 -17.75
C ALA A 681 -14.36 6.80 -18.15
N VAL A 682 -13.25 6.62 -17.41
CA VAL A 682 -12.27 5.54 -17.66
C VAL A 682 -12.89 4.16 -17.50
N SER A 683 -13.53 3.91 -16.36
CA SER A 683 -14.26 2.68 -16.03
C SER A 683 -15.27 2.27 -17.11
N SER A 684 -15.92 3.26 -17.74
CA SER A 684 -16.89 3.04 -18.81
C SER A 684 -16.28 2.63 -20.16
N ASP A 685 -15.04 3.04 -20.44
CA ASP A 685 -14.32 2.61 -21.65
C ASP A 685 -13.66 1.23 -21.48
N GLY A 686 -13.45 0.82 -20.23
CA GLY A 686 -12.90 -0.48 -19.85
C GLY A 686 -11.37 -0.44 -19.76
N PRO A 687 -10.79 -0.03 -18.61
CA PRO A 687 -9.35 0.12 -18.43
C PRO A 687 -8.56 -1.18 -18.57
N GLU A 688 -9.23 -2.34 -18.54
CA GLU A 688 -8.62 -3.66 -18.84
C GLU A 688 -8.14 -3.79 -20.28
N GLN A 689 -8.64 -2.91 -21.17
CA GLN A 689 -8.18 -2.71 -22.55
C GLN A 689 -7.83 -1.23 -22.75
N PRO A 690 -6.65 -0.78 -22.28
CA PRO A 690 -6.25 0.62 -22.23
C PRO A 690 -6.41 1.41 -23.53
N GLU A 691 -6.26 0.75 -24.68
CA GLU A 691 -6.42 1.32 -26.02
C GLU A 691 -7.84 1.86 -26.30
N ARG A 692 -8.85 1.37 -25.57
CA ARG A 692 -10.24 1.86 -25.67
C ARG A 692 -10.46 3.16 -24.91
N VAL A 693 -9.63 3.44 -23.92
CA VAL A 693 -9.82 4.58 -23.02
C VAL A 693 -9.44 5.88 -23.73
N GLN A 694 -10.41 6.79 -23.78
CA GLN A 694 -10.21 8.11 -24.37
C GLN A 694 -9.85 9.13 -23.27
N LEU A 695 -8.60 9.59 -23.24
CA LEU A 695 -8.12 10.51 -22.20
C LEU A 695 -8.90 11.84 -22.17
N ASN A 696 -9.29 12.35 -23.34
CA ASN A 696 -10.13 13.54 -23.46
C ASN A 696 -11.52 13.31 -22.85
N LYS A 697 -12.13 12.12 -23.05
CA LYS A 697 -13.37 11.72 -22.39
C LYS A 697 -13.20 11.65 -20.87
N GLY A 698 -12.04 11.18 -20.39
CA GLY A 698 -11.67 11.22 -18.97
C GLY A 698 -11.75 12.64 -18.39
N LEU A 699 -11.13 13.62 -19.07
CA LEU A 699 -11.21 15.02 -18.65
C LEU A 699 -12.63 15.59 -18.75
N ILE A 700 -13.39 15.25 -19.80
CA ILE A 700 -14.80 15.65 -19.92
C ILE A 700 -15.60 15.09 -18.73
N GLY A 701 -15.37 13.84 -18.32
CA GLY A 701 -15.98 13.26 -17.12
C GLY A 701 -15.67 14.07 -15.85
N PHE A 702 -14.45 14.58 -15.70
CA PHE A 702 -14.12 15.56 -14.65
C PHE A 702 -14.94 16.85 -14.80
N LEU A 703 -14.95 17.46 -15.99
CA LEU A 703 -15.58 18.75 -16.23
C LEU A 703 -17.10 18.72 -16.04
N THR A 704 -17.78 17.63 -16.42
CA THR A 704 -19.23 17.47 -16.21
C THR A 704 -19.58 17.25 -14.73
N HIS A 705 -18.61 16.94 -13.88
CA HIS A 705 -18.77 16.80 -12.43
C HIS A 705 -18.22 18.00 -11.66
N CYS A 706 -17.91 19.09 -12.36
CA CYS A 706 -17.60 20.40 -11.78
C CYS A 706 -18.72 21.39 -12.11
N GLY A 707 -18.97 22.35 -11.24
CA GLY A 707 -20.02 23.35 -11.42
C GLY A 707 -20.14 24.25 -10.19
N TYR A 708 -21.21 25.03 -10.13
CA TYR A 708 -21.39 26.02 -9.04
C TYR A 708 -21.35 25.40 -7.63
N ALA A 709 -21.89 24.18 -7.46
CA ALA A 709 -21.85 23.48 -6.18
C ALA A 709 -20.50 22.80 -5.85
N HIS A 710 -19.70 22.45 -6.86
CA HIS A 710 -18.39 21.78 -6.69
C HIS A 710 -17.35 22.48 -7.55
N GLY A 711 -16.61 23.39 -6.93
CA GLY A 711 -15.66 24.30 -7.58
C GLY A 711 -16.15 25.75 -7.68
N GLY A 712 -17.46 26.01 -7.51
CA GLY A 712 -18.03 27.36 -7.60
C GLY A 712 -18.21 28.12 -6.28
N ASN A 713 -17.89 27.53 -5.13
CA ASN A 713 -17.97 28.27 -3.85
C ASN A 713 -16.97 29.44 -3.80
N GLY A 714 -15.80 29.30 -4.45
CA GLY A 714 -14.87 30.42 -4.64
C GLY A 714 -15.43 31.54 -5.51
N PHE A 715 -16.27 31.20 -6.50
CA PHE A 715 -17.03 32.17 -7.30
C PHE A 715 -18.01 32.96 -6.40
N GLU A 716 -18.77 32.30 -5.53
CA GLU A 716 -19.65 32.98 -4.57
C GLU A 716 -18.88 33.82 -3.54
N GLY A 717 -17.69 33.37 -3.16
CA GLY A 717 -16.77 34.10 -2.27
C GLY A 717 -16.27 35.42 -2.88
N VAL A 718 -15.95 35.44 -4.17
CA VAL A 718 -15.57 36.68 -4.87
C VAL A 718 -16.73 37.67 -4.89
N ALA A 719 -17.92 37.23 -5.29
CA ALA A 719 -19.12 38.08 -5.29
C ALA A 719 -19.45 38.62 -3.89
N PHE A 720 -19.32 37.77 -2.87
CA PHE A 720 -19.51 38.16 -1.48
C PHE A 720 -18.52 39.25 -1.04
N LEU A 721 -17.23 39.07 -1.31
CA LEU A 721 -16.19 40.05 -0.97
C LEU A 721 -16.39 41.37 -1.73
N LEU A 722 -16.72 41.32 -3.01
CA LEU A 722 -17.01 42.51 -3.82
C LEU A 722 -18.13 43.35 -3.20
N GLU A 723 -19.21 42.71 -2.76
CA GLU A 723 -20.32 43.39 -2.09
C GLU A 723 -19.91 43.99 -0.74
N GLN A 724 -19.13 43.25 0.08
CA GLN A 724 -18.71 43.76 1.38
C GLN A 724 -17.77 44.98 1.28
N PHE A 725 -16.95 45.04 0.22
CA PHE A 725 -15.92 46.07 0.02
C PHE A 725 -16.30 47.16 -0.99
N LYS A 726 -17.51 47.12 -1.57
CA LYS A 726 -17.98 48.04 -2.62
C LYS A 726 -17.73 49.52 -2.30
N ASP A 727 -18.06 49.94 -1.08
CA ASP A 727 -17.97 51.32 -0.59
C ASP A 727 -16.86 51.52 0.45
N SER A 728 -15.91 50.59 0.57
CA SER A 728 -14.88 50.64 1.62
C SER A 728 -13.72 51.58 1.30
N GLY A 729 -13.64 52.12 0.07
CA GLY A 729 -12.50 52.93 -0.39
C GLY A 729 -11.18 52.15 -0.53
N LEU A 730 -11.21 50.82 -0.51
CA LEU A 730 -10.01 49.98 -0.59
C LEU A 730 -9.25 50.20 -1.90
N SER A 731 -8.01 50.67 -1.82
CA SER A 731 -7.13 50.89 -2.98
C SER A 731 -6.16 49.73 -3.22
N ASN A 732 -5.43 49.31 -2.19
CA ASN A 732 -4.46 48.22 -2.26
C ASN A 732 -4.77 47.13 -1.21
N PRO A 733 -5.31 45.96 -1.62
CA PRO A 733 -5.62 44.86 -0.71
C PRO A 733 -4.40 44.17 -0.09
N GLY A 734 -3.21 44.39 -0.65
CA GLY A 734 -1.95 43.86 -0.16
C GLY A 734 -1.21 44.74 0.84
N SER A 735 -1.70 45.97 1.09
CA SER A 735 -1.07 46.91 2.03
C SER A 735 -1.47 46.60 3.47
N ALA A 736 -0.50 46.61 4.41
CA ALA A 736 -0.81 46.60 5.84
C ALA A 736 -1.51 47.89 6.31
N ALA A 737 -1.28 49.00 5.59
CA ALA A 737 -1.97 50.28 5.79
C ALA A 737 -3.08 50.45 4.74
N HIS A 738 -3.97 49.45 4.60
CA HIS A 738 -5.03 49.45 3.59
C HIS A 738 -6.14 50.49 3.84
N GLY A 739 -6.18 51.12 5.03
CA GLY A 739 -7.09 52.23 5.34
C GLY A 739 -8.57 51.86 5.51
N VAL A 740 -8.87 50.56 5.59
CA VAL A 740 -10.24 50.05 5.75
C VAL A 740 -10.46 49.59 7.19
N ASP A 741 -11.59 50.00 7.78
CA ASP A 741 -12.02 49.50 9.09
C ASP A 741 -12.71 48.13 8.95
N ILE A 742 -11.93 47.07 9.12
CA ILE A 742 -12.42 45.68 9.00
C ILE A 742 -13.46 45.38 10.08
N ASP A 743 -13.30 45.87 11.32
CA ASP A 743 -14.24 45.58 12.40
C ASP A 743 -15.61 46.22 12.13
N ALA A 744 -15.64 47.43 11.58
CA ALA A 744 -16.88 48.06 11.16
C ALA A 744 -17.58 47.28 10.03
N LEU A 745 -16.84 46.82 9.00
CA LEU A 745 -17.41 46.01 7.91
C LEU A 745 -18.00 44.70 8.43
N VAL A 746 -17.25 43.98 9.26
CA VAL A 746 -17.67 42.70 9.83
C VAL A 746 -18.87 42.89 10.75
N THR A 747 -18.85 43.90 11.62
CA THR A 747 -19.96 44.20 12.55
C THR A 747 -21.25 44.44 11.77
N ARG A 748 -21.21 45.29 10.73
CA ARG A 748 -22.37 45.57 9.87
C ARG A 748 -22.96 44.29 9.26
N TYR A 749 -22.10 43.41 8.74
CA TYR A 749 -22.57 42.15 8.13
C TYR A 749 -23.15 41.19 9.17
N VAL A 750 -22.47 41.00 10.30
CA VAL A 750 -22.92 40.08 11.36
C VAL A 750 -24.27 40.51 11.93
N GLU A 751 -24.49 41.80 12.16
CA GLU A 751 -25.79 42.33 12.61
C GLU A 751 -26.91 42.12 11.58
N ALA A 752 -26.62 42.34 10.29
CA ALA A 752 -27.57 42.07 9.21
C ALA A 752 -27.92 40.58 9.11
N TYR A 753 -26.91 39.71 9.18
CA TYR A 753 -27.08 38.26 9.10
C TYR A 753 -27.77 37.69 10.35
N ALA A 754 -27.49 38.23 11.54
CA ALA A 754 -28.18 37.87 12.78
C ALA A 754 -29.69 38.17 12.71
N ARG A 755 -30.06 39.36 12.22
CA ARG A 755 -31.45 39.74 11.97
C ARG A 755 -32.12 38.80 10.97
N TYR A 756 -31.49 38.57 9.82
CA TYR A 756 -31.96 37.63 8.81
C TYR A 756 -32.23 36.22 9.37
N LYS A 757 -31.28 35.69 10.16
CA LYS A 757 -31.38 34.37 10.78
C LYS A 757 -32.53 34.29 11.80
N SER A 758 -32.72 35.35 12.57
CA SER A 758 -33.83 35.48 13.52
C SER A 758 -35.17 35.50 12.78
N ASP A 759 -35.31 36.32 11.74
CA ASP A 759 -36.54 36.46 10.96
C ASP A 759 -36.94 35.15 10.26
N LYS A 760 -35.95 34.43 9.67
CA LYS A 760 -36.18 33.11 9.07
C LYS A 760 -36.67 32.08 10.08
N LYS A 761 -36.08 32.06 11.27
CA LYS A 761 -36.49 31.19 12.37
C LYS A 761 -37.93 31.49 12.83
N VAL A 762 -38.31 32.76 12.91
CA VAL A 762 -39.69 33.18 13.22
C VAL A 762 -40.68 32.75 12.13
N SER A 763 -40.27 32.81 10.86
CA SER A 763 -41.10 32.39 9.72
C SER A 763 -41.23 30.86 9.52
N GLY A 764 -40.59 30.05 10.36
CA GLY A 764 -40.63 28.58 10.27
C GLY A 764 -39.82 27.98 9.11
N ASN A 765 -39.06 28.79 8.37
CA ASN A 765 -38.19 28.32 7.29
C ASN A 765 -36.81 27.95 7.85
N LEU A 766 -36.48 26.65 7.81
CA LEU A 766 -35.21 26.11 8.30
C LEU A 766 -34.06 26.25 7.27
N ASP A 767 -34.34 26.67 6.04
CA ASP A 767 -33.34 26.85 5.00
C ASP A 767 -32.71 28.25 5.09
N ILE A 768 -31.67 28.34 5.93
CA ILE A 768 -30.92 29.57 6.19
C ILE A 768 -29.80 29.66 5.17
N MET A 769 -29.72 30.83 4.51
CA MET A 769 -28.66 31.13 3.55
C MET A 769 -27.30 30.93 4.20
N LYS A 770 -26.41 30.18 3.55
CA LYS A 770 -25.05 29.95 4.04
C LYS A 770 -24.18 31.17 3.69
N ILE A 771 -23.23 31.47 4.57
CA ILE A 771 -22.20 32.47 4.28
C ILE A 771 -21.17 31.80 3.35
N PRO A 772 -20.90 32.35 2.15
CA PRO A 772 -19.94 31.77 1.22
C PRO A 772 -18.56 31.58 1.86
N CYS A 773 -17.92 30.47 1.55
CA CYS A 773 -16.57 30.12 2.00
C CYS A 773 -16.33 30.02 3.52
N VAL A 774 -17.39 29.99 4.33
CA VAL A 774 -17.30 29.81 5.78
C VAL A 774 -17.82 28.44 6.18
N ASN A 775 -17.12 27.80 7.14
CA ASN A 775 -17.36 26.46 7.68
C ASN A 775 -16.94 25.32 6.73
N HIS A 776 -16.80 24.10 7.27
CA HIS A 776 -16.34 22.93 6.51
C HIS A 776 -16.98 21.63 7.04
N PRO A 777 -17.35 20.67 6.18
CA PRO A 777 -17.97 19.41 6.63
C PRO A 777 -17.05 18.53 7.47
N VAL A 778 -15.73 18.66 7.30
CA VAL A 778 -14.69 17.89 8.01
C VAL A 778 -14.10 18.65 9.20
N PHE A 779 -13.88 19.96 9.07
CA PHE A 779 -13.22 20.78 10.09
C PHE A 779 -14.30 21.48 10.93
N LYS A 780 -14.96 20.70 11.78
CA LYS A 780 -16.10 21.15 12.60
C LYS A 780 -16.01 20.60 14.03
N ASP A 781 -16.95 21.03 14.85
CA ASP A 781 -17.17 20.53 16.23
C ASP A 781 -16.03 20.79 17.24
N LYS A 782 -15.12 21.73 16.94
CA LYS A 782 -14.16 22.28 17.90
C LYS A 782 -14.61 23.68 18.39
N PRO A 783 -14.08 24.19 19.52
CA PRO A 783 -14.32 25.58 19.94
C PRO A 783 -13.87 26.60 18.89
N VAL A 784 -12.70 26.35 18.29
CA VAL A 784 -12.19 27.05 17.11
C VAL A 784 -11.89 26.03 16.03
N ASN A 785 -12.58 26.15 14.90
CA ASN A 785 -12.36 25.28 13.76
C ASN A 785 -11.35 25.91 12.81
N LEU A 786 -10.37 25.14 12.35
CA LEU A 786 -9.32 25.59 11.44
C LEU A 786 -9.21 24.64 10.25
N ASP A 787 -9.11 25.19 9.05
CA ASP A 787 -8.69 24.46 7.85
C ASP A 787 -7.15 24.53 7.78
N PRO A 788 -6.43 23.39 7.78
CA PRO A 788 -4.96 23.37 7.73
C PRO A 788 -4.38 24.13 6.53
N ARG A 789 -5.12 24.20 5.41
CA ARG A 789 -4.68 24.90 4.20
C ARG A 789 -4.72 26.42 4.39
N GLU A 790 -5.76 26.93 5.05
CA GLU A 790 -5.84 28.35 5.38
C GLU A 790 -4.74 28.74 6.35
N VAL A 791 -4.52 27.96 7.41
CA VAL A 791 -3.45 28.19 8.39
C VAL A 791 -2.08 28.24 7.70
N PHE A 792 -1.80 27.26 6.84
CA PHE A 792 -0.55 27.21 6.08
C PHE A 792 -0.34 28.46 5.20
N ILE A 793 -1.39 28.91 4.49
CA ILE A 793 -1.29 30.13 3.68
C ILE A 793 -1.09 31.38 4.55
N GLY A 794 -1.79 31.48 5.66
CA GLY A 794 -1.57 32.57 6.63
C GLY A 794 -0.12 32.62 7.11
N GLU A 795 0.46 31.48 7.48
CA GLU A 795 1.87 31.39 7.90
C GLU A 795 2.85 31.71 6.78
N LEU A 796 2.59 31.21 5.57
CA LEU A 796 3.41 31.43 4.39
C LEU A 796 3.44 32.91 3.99
N MET A 797 2.28 33.56 3.99
CA MET A 797 2.15 35.00 3.75
C MET A 797 2.87 35.83 4.82
N ASN A 798 2.70 35.48 6.10
CA ASN A 798 3.38 36.16 7.21
C ASN A 798 4.91 36.07 7.08
N LYS A 799 5.44 34.88 6.76
CA LYS A 799 6.89 34.68 6.53
C LYS A 799 7.44 35.53 5.37
N ARG A 800 6.60 35.84 4.38
CA ARG A 800 6.94 36.66 3.22
C ARG A 800 6.66 38.15 3.42
N GLY A 801 6.12 38.54 4.57
CA GLY A 801 5.68 39.92 4.83
C GLY A 801 4.52 40.36 3.94
N GLU A 802 3.73 39.43 3.41
CA GLU A 802 2.60 39.72 2.52
C GLU A 802 1.30 39.85 3.31
N HIS A 803 0.49 40.86 2.99
CA HIS A 803 -0.84 41.05 3.57
C HIS A 803 -1.94 40.74 2.55
N ASN A 804 -3.14 40.40 3.05
CA ASN A 804 -4.36 40.27 2.26
C ASN A 804 -5.57 40.65 3.12
N VAL A 805 -6.13 41.82 2.84
CA VAL A 805 -7.26 42.39 3.59
C VAL A 805 -8.53 41.52 3.52
N PHE A 806 -8.75 40.79 2.42
CA PHE A 806 -9.92 39.93 2.26
C PHE A 806 -9.83 38.69 3.15
N LEU A 807 -8.64 38.11 3.26
CA LEU A 807 -8.40 36.99 4.18
C LEU A 807 -8.51 37.45 5.64
N ALA A 808 -8.00 38.65 5.95
CA ALA A 808 -8.17 39.26 7.27
C ALA A 808 -9.66 39.51 7.62
N PHE A 809 -10.46 39.95 6.65
CA PHE A 809 -11.90 40.10 6.80
C PHE A 809 -12.59 38.77 7.13
N TYR A 810 -12.29 37.68 6.41
CA TYR A 810 -12.87 36.37 6.72
C TYR A 810 -12.52 35.88 8.13
N LYS A 811 -11.27 36.09 8.58
CA LYS A 811 -10.84 35.73 9.94
C LYS A 811 -11.60 36.52 11.00
N ALA A 812 -11.75 37.83 10.80
CA ALA A 812 -12.52 38.68 11.70
C ALA A 812 -14.02 38.30 11.68
N LEU A 813 -14.56 37.96 10.51
CA LEU A 813 -15.96 37.55 10.34
C LEU A 813 -16.32 36.31 11.15
N VAL A 814 -15.53 35.24 11.04
CA VAL A 814 -15.83 34.00 11.77
C VAL A 814 -15.72 34.16 13.28
N GLN A 815 -14.82 35.03 13.75
CA GLN A 815 -14.69 35.36 15.17
C GLN A 815 -15.88 36.17 15.66
N LYS A 816 -16.26 37.23 14.94
CA LYS A 816 -17.39 38.10 15.33
C LYS A 816 -18.73 37.37 15.30
N LEU A 817 -18.93 36.42 14.37
CA LEU A 817 -20.12 35.56 14.36
C LEU A 817 -20.27 34.76 15.66
N TYR A 818 -19.16 34.29 16.23
CA TYR A 818 -19.14 33.59 17.51
C TYR A 818 -19.37 34.55 18.67
N ASP A 819 -18.65 35.69 18.70
CA ASP A 819 -18.77 36.69 19.76
C ASP A 819 -20.20 37.27 19.86
N ALA A 820 -20.89 37.41 18.73
CA ALA A 820 -22.29 37.86 18.65
C ALA A 820 -23.33 36.75 18.91
N GLY A 821 -22.90 35.50 19.20
CA GLY A 821 -23.79 34.37 19.45
C GLY A 821 -24.55 33.86 18.22
N VAL A 822 -24.14 34.27 17.01
CA VAL A 822 -24.78 33.85 15.75
C VAL A 822 -24.34 32.43 15.37
N SER A 823 -23.11 32.04 15.70
CA SER A 823 -22.59 30.68 15.61
C SER A 823 -22.27 30.10 16.99
N ARG A 824 -22.31 28.76 17.11
CA ARG A 824 -22.00 28.04 18.36
C ARG A 824 -20.50 28.01 18.67
N ASN A 825 -19.68 28.06 17.63
CA ASN A 825 -18.22 28.00 17.66
C ASN A 825 -17.66 28.93 16.59
N VAL A 826 -16.36 29.20 16.65
CA VAL A 826 -15.68 29.93 15.58
C VAL A 826 -15.60 28.99 14.37
N TYR A 827 -16.30 29.37 13.30
CA TYR A 827 -16.29 28.61 12.04
C TYR A 827 -14.90 28.68 11.40
N CYS A 828 -14.53 27.63 10.66
CA CYS A 828 -13.31 27.68 9.87
C CYS A 828 -13.51 28.55 8.63
N VAL A 829 -12.45 29.25 8.22
CA VAL A 829 -12.34 29.83 6.89
C VAL A 829 -11.87 28.71 5.98
N ASN A 830 -12.67 28.33 4.99
CA ASN A 830 -12.35 27.19 4.14
C ASN A 830 -11.34 27.57 3.04
N VAL A 831 -10.84 26.57 2.30
CA VAL A 831 -9.91 26.82 1.19
C VAL A 831 -10.49 27.73 0.10
N ASP A 832 -11.81 27.69 -0.15
CA ASP A 832 -12.46 28.53 -1.16
C ASP A 832 -12.38 30.03 -0.82
N ALA A 833 -12.39 30.38 0.48
CA ALA A 833 -12.17 31.77 0.93
C ALA A 833 -10.74 32.21 0.64
N VAL A 834 -9.77 31.30 0.81
CA VAL A 834 -8.37 31.56 0.48
C VAL A 834 -8.22 31.79 -1.03
N ILE A 835 -8.92 31.00 -1.85
CA ILE A 835 -8.95 31.17 -3.31
C ILE A 835 -9.50 32.54 -3.67
N ALA A 836 -10.70 32.86 -3.19
CA ALA A 836 -11.36 34.13 -3.47
C ALA A 836 -10.50 35.31 -3.02
N ALA A 837 -9.92 35.26 -1.82
CA ALA A 837 -9.09 36.32 -1.28
C ALA A 837 -7.79 36.52 -2.08
N LEU A 838 -7.08 35.45 -2.43
CA LEU A 838 -5.82 35.54 -3.19
C LEU A 838 -6.07 36.04 -4.61
N LEU A 839 -7.08 35.51 -5.29
CA LEU A 839 -7.44 35.96 -6.63
C LEU A 839 -7.86 37.43 -6.62
N LEU A 840 -8.73 37.80 -5.69
CA LEU A 840 -9.25 39.17 -5.60
C LEU A 840 -8.12 40.16 -5.29
N LYS A 841 -7.13 39.79 -4.46
CA LYS A 841 -5.95 40.62 -4.21
C LYS A 841 -5.21 40.97 -5.50
N THR A 842 -5.00 40.00 -6.38
CA THR A 842 -4.25 40.17 -7.63
C THR A 842 -4.99 41.03 -8.66
N VAL A 843 -6.32 40.89 -8.74
CA VAL A 843 -7.15 41.57 -9.75
C VAL A 843 -7.79 42.86 -9.28
N TRP A 844 -7.76 43.17 -7.97
CA TRP A 844 -8.41 44.34 -7.39
C TRP A 844 -8.06 45.67 -8.07
N PRO A 845 -6.78 45.96 -8.39
CA PRO A 845 -6.44 47.23 -9.04
C PRO A 845 -7.12 47.38 -10.41
N ALA A 846 -7.16 46.29 -11.19
CA ALA A 846 -7.79 46.25 -12.51
C ALA A 846 -9.32 46.38 -12.40
N TYR A 847 -9.93 45.69 -11.43
CA TYR A 847 -11.35 45.84 -11.12
C TYR A 847 -11.73 47.29 -10.75
N ARG A 848 -10.95 47.92 -9.85
CA ARG A 848 -11.18 49.32 -9.44
C ARG A 848 -10.97 50.33 -10.56
N ALA A 849 -10.08 50.01 -11.51
CA ALA A 849 -9.87 50.81 -12.72
C ALA A 849 -10.96 50.60 -13.78
N GLY A 850 -11.89 49.65 -13.59
CA GLY A 850 -12.93 49.30 -14.55
C GLY A 850 -12.43 48.53 -15.77
N THR A 851 -11.18 48.05 -15.76
CA THR A 851 -10.60 47.27 -16.86
C THR A 851 -11.05 45.81 -16.82
N ILE A 852 -11.46 45.31 -15.66
CA ILE A 852 -12.06 43.98 -15.48
C ILE A 852 -13.43 44.14 -14.82
N GLN A 853 -14.44 43.49 -15.38
CA GLN A 853 -15.81 43.47 -14.87
C GLN A 853 -15.99 42.36 -13.80
N ALA A 854 -17.03 42.46 -12.97
CA ALA A 854 -17.24 41.53 -11.85
C ALA A 854 -17.45 40.07 -12.32
N ASP A 855 -18.17 39.87 -13.42
CA ASP A 855 -18.43 38.58 -14.06
C ASP A 855 -17.16 37.87 -14.57
N ALA A 856 -16.18 38.64 -15.04
CA ALA A 856 -14.87 38.13 -15.44
C ALA A 856 -14.06 37.61 -14.23
N LEU A 857 -14.18 38.25 -13.07
CA LEU A 857 -13.52 37.79 -11.82
C LEU A 857 -14.09 36.48 -11.31
N GLU A 858 -15.42 36.41 -11.32
CA GLU A 858 -16.19 35.23 -11.03
C GLU A 858 -15.78 34.05 -11.93
N THR A 859 -15.70 34.28 -13.24
CA THR A 859 -15.24 33.31 -14.24
C THR A 859 -13.79 32.87 -14.02
N ALA A 860 -12.91 33.79 -13.66
CA ALA A 860 -11.51 33.48 -13.35
C ALA A 860 -11.37 32.58 -12.11
N ALA A 861 -12.18 32.79 -11.07
CA ALA A 861 -12.17 31.95 -9.86
C ALA A 861 -12.53 30.50 -10.15
N PHE A 862 -13.52 30.27 -11.01
CA PHE A 862 -13.87 28.91 -11.41
C PHE A 862 -12.81 28.32 -12.36
N THR A 863 -12.27 29.11 -13.28
CA THR A 863 -11.27 28.64 -14.25
C THR A 863 -9.95 28.22 -13.59
N VAL A 864 -9.45 28.95 -12.57
CA VAL A 864 -8.25 28.53 -11.83
C VAL A 864 -8.46 27.21 -11.08
N PHE A 865 -9.66 26.98 -10.55
CA PHE A 865 -10.03 25.70 -9.98
C PHE A 865 -9.97 24.59 -11.05
N LEU A 866 -10.47 24.84 -12.26
CA LEU A 866 -10.41 23.87 -13.35
C LEU A 866 -8.97 23.56 -13.80
N TYR A 867 -8.08 24.56 -13.87
CA TYR A 867 -6.65 24.34 -14.19
C TYR A 867 -5.97 23.39 -13.21
N ALA A 868 -6.11 23.66 -11.92
CA ALA A 868 -5.56 22.80 -10.89
C ALA A 868 -6.22 21.42 -10.90
N ARG A 869 -7.55 21.41 -11.07
CA ARG A 869 -8.33 20.19 -10.95
C ARG A 869 -8.08 19.24 -12.11
N MET A 870 -7.86 19.78 -13.31
CA MET A 870 -7.43 19.06 -14.50
C MET A 870 -6.18 18.22 -14.23
N LEU A 871 -5.14 18.76 -13.59
CA LEU A 871 -3.88 18.04 -13.36
C LEU A 871 -4.06 16.81 -12.46
N GLY A 872 -4.61 16.97 -11.25
CA GLY A 872 -4.80 15.80 -10.39
C GLY A 872 -5.95 14.88 -10.86
N CYS A 873 -6.93 15.34 -11.64
CA CYS A 873 -7.87 14.43 -12.29
C CYS A 873 -7.19 13.63 -13.40
N ALA A 874 -6.22 14.20 -14.12
CA ALA A 874 -5.38 13.45 -15.05
C ALA A 874 -4.55 12.38 -14.33
N ALA A 875 -4.04 12.68 -13.13
CA ALA A 875 -3.39 11.67 -12.28
C ALA A 875 -4.35 10.53 -11.89
N GLU A 876 -5.60 10.85 -11.51
CA GLU A 876 -6.62 9.82 -11.21
C GLU A 876 -7.01 9.01 -12.45
N ILE A 877 -7.04 9.63 -13.63
CA ILE A 877 -7.32 8.96 -14.91
C ILE A 877 -6.19 8.00 -15.24
N ASP A 878 -4.93 8.43 -15.13
CA ASP A 878 -3.76 7.58 -15.36
C ASP A 878 -3.71 6.41 -14.36
N ASP A 879 -4.00 6.66 -13.08
CA ASP A 879 -4.04 5.63 -12.06
C ASP A 879 -5.16 4.62 -12.31
N HIS A 880 -6.37 5.07 -12.67
CA HIS A 880 -7.49 4.20 -13.04
C HIS A 880 -7.19 3.42 -14.33
N LEU A 881 -6.54 4.04 -15.31
CA LEU A 881 -6.13 3.38 -16.53
C LEU A 881 -5.21 2.18 -16.24
N ASN A 882 -4.29 2.36 -15.29
CA ASN A 882 -3.32 1.35 -14.88
C ASN A 882 -3.88 0.28 -13.91
N ARG A 883 -4.71 0.67 -12.94
CA ARG A 883 -5.19 -0.19 -11.84
C ARG A 883 -6.64 -0.59 -11.94
N GLY A 884 -7.47 0.18 -12.62
CA GLY A 884 -8.92 -0.01 -12.57
C GLY A 884 -9.39 -1.28 -13.25
N ARG A 885 -10.63 -1.64 -12.89
CA ARG A 885 -11.39 -2.73 -13.51
C ARG A 885 -12.55 -2.17 -14.34
N ASN A 886 -13.07 -2.99 -15.23
CA ASN A 886 -14.24 -2.61 -16.03
C ASN A 886 -15.47 -2.39 -15.14
N MET A 887 -16.18 -1.26 -15.35
CA MET A 887 -17.42 -0.90 -14.64
C MET A 887 -17.32 -0.85 -13.10
N ASP A 888 -16.12 -0.69 -12.53
CA ASP A 888 -15.89 -0.74 -11.07
C ASP A 888 -16.47 0.47 -10.31
N THR A 889 -16.70 1.58 -10.99
CA THR A 889 -17.35 2.79 -10.45
C THR A 889 -18.88 2.69 -10.34
N ARG A 890 -19.50 1.59 -10.75
CA ARG A 890 -20.96 1.43 -10.70
C ARG A 890 -21.50 1.57 -9.26
N ALA A 891 -22.66 2.22 -9.10
CA ALA A 891 -23.38 2.20 -7.85
C ALA A 891 -23.97 0.80 -7.60
N PRO A 892 -23.67 0.14 -6.46
CA PRO A 892 -24.26 -1.15 -6.17
C PRO A 892 -25.76 -0.98 -5.92
N ALA A 893 -26.56 -1.93 -6.41
CA ALA A 893 -28.02 -1.87 -6.25
C ALA A 893 -28.45 -1.84 -4.78
N SER A 894 -27.66 -2.46 -3.88
CA SER A 894 -27.87 -2.41 -2.42
C SER A 894 -27.73 -1.01 -1.81
N ALA A 895 -27.06 -0.07 -2.49
CA ALA A 895 -26.98 1.33 -2.08
C ALA A 895 -28.07 2.22 -2.73
N CYS A 896 -28.87 1.66 -3.63
CA CYS A 896 -30.01 2.34 -4.24
C CYS A 896 -31.28 2.04 -3.44
N ARG A 897 -32.12 3.06 -3.22
CA ARG A 897 -33.47 2.88 -2.67
C ARG A 897 -34.51 3.28 -3.71
N PHE A 898 -35.52 2.46 -3.90
CA PHE A 898 -36.71 2.86 -4.65
C PHE A 898 -37.56 3.76 -3.73
N ILE A 899 -37.86 4.97 -4.18
CA ILE A 899 -38.84 5.83 -3.50
C ILE A 899 -40.15 5.65 -4.27
N ALA A 900 -41.05 4.88 -3.64
CA ALA A 900 -42.37 4.56 -4.17
C ALA A 900 -43.31 5.78 -4.11
#